data_AF-A0A7R9CX54-F1
#
_entry.id   AF-A0A7R9CX54-F1
#
_cell.length_a   1.000
_cell.length_b   1.000
_cell.length_c   1.000
_cell.angle_alpha   90.00
_cell.angle_beta   90.00
_cell.angle_gamma   90.00
#
_symmetry.space_group_name_H-M   'P 1'
#
loop_
_entity.id
_entity.type
_entity.pdbx_description
1 polymer ?
#
loop_
_entity_poly.entity_id
_entity_poly.type
_entity_poly.pdbx_seq_one_letter_code
_entity_poly.pdbx_strand_id
1 'polypeptide(L)'
;MSGKLRPRMNHHANRSLTWKRWSGKVALVTGASAGIGAAIVEELVKHGLKVVGLARRVEKVEKLAASLKSAPGKLYAVKADIAKEEDIIAAFGWIKKNLGGVDILINNAGVGTGEPLSEIGSGSWQVLDVNVKGLSIFTREALKSMKERGVNDGHIIHLNSVSPGVVETEFADIYGPELKKFLYKENPVLQAKDIADAVLYTLGTPPHVQVIALVTGASVGIGAAIAQELVKHGLKVVGLARRVEKVEELAAGLKSAPGKLYAVKADIAKEEEILAAFDWIKKNLGGVDILVNNAGVGSAEVLSNVGDISWRVLDVNVKGLSIFTREALKSMKERGVNDGHIIHINSAVGHYLPGMRPVTMYAASKHAVIVLTEGLRRELVQLGSKIKVTSISPGLTVTEFANVYGPEVKKFLYEENAVLQAKDIADAELAAGLKNAPGKLYAVKADIAKEEEILAAFDWIKKNLGGVDILINNAGVGTTETLSDVSDGSWRILDVNVKGLSIFTREALKSMKERGVNDGHIIHINSIAGHYLPGGHTVSMYHASKYAVTVLTEGLRRELVQLGSKTKVTSISPGVVATEFFNIFDPETKKEFLGGNPVLQAKDIADAVIYTLGTPPHVQIHEITIKPELEAGLKNAPGKLYAVKADIAKEEDILAAFDWIKKNLGGVDILVNNAGSISPGLVETEFANIHGPDGKKVYKENPVLQAKDLADAVIYTLGTPPHVQVHEITIKPTGERF
;
A
#
# COMPACT_ATOMS: atom_id res chain seq x y z
N MET A 1 -34.03 -34.08 -39.29
CA MET A 1 -34.56 -34.21 -37.91
C MET A 1 -34.23 -32.96 -37.12
N SER A 2 -35.06 -32.58 -36.16
CA SER A 2 -35.03 -31.28 -35.47
C SER A 2 -34.11 -31.24 -34.25
N GLY A 3 -33.07 -30.41 -34.30
CA GLY A 3 -32.30 -29.98 -33.12
C GLY A 3 -32.61 -28.53 -32.79
N LYS A 4 -33.61 -28.26 -31.93
CA LYS A 4 -33.94 -26.90 -31.50
C LYS A 4 -32.75 -26.33 -30.70
N LEU A 5 -32.07 -25.32 -31.24
CA LEU A 5 -31.19 -24.45 -30.46
C LEU A 5 -32.01 -23.86 -29.31
N ARG A 6 -31.58 -24.15 -28.07
CA ARG A 6 -32.23 -23.57 -26.88
C ARG A 6 -32.04 -22.05 -26.90
N PRO A 7 -33.05 -21.24 -26.52
CA PRO A 7 -32.90 -19.79 -26.50
C PRO A 7 -31.80 -19.40 -25.52
N ARG A 8 -30.93 -18.47 -25.93
CA ARG A 8 -29.96 -17.82 -25.03
C ARG A 8 -30.73 -17.22 -23.84
N MET A 9 -30.33 -17.55 -22.61
CA MET A 9 -30.92 -16.94 -21.42
C MET A 9 -30.74 -15.42 -21.46
N ASN A 10 -31.85 -14.71 -21.29
CA ASN A 10 -32.00 -13.32 -21.67
C ASN A 10 -31.28 -12.37 -20.68
N HIS A 11 -29.98 -12.11 -20.90
CA HIS A 11 -29.16 -11.25 -20.05
C HIS A 11 -29.66 -9.79 -19.95
N HIS A 12 -30.52 -9.35 -20.88
CA HIS A 12 -31.08 -8.01 -20.88
C HIS A 12 -32.13 -7.76 -19.79
N ALA A 13 -32.88 -8.78 -19.36
CA ALA A 13 -33.96 -8.60 -18.39
C ALA A 13 -33.45 -8.12 -17.03
N ASN A 14 -32.32 -8.70 -16.56
CA ASN A 14 -31.83 -8.48 -15.20
C ASN A 14 -31.08 -7.15 -15.00
N ARG A 15 -30.56 -6.52 -16.08
CA ARG A 15 -29.99 -5.15 -16.01
C ARG A 15 -31.06 -4.07 -15.78
N SER A 16 -32.31 -4.33 -16.16
CA SER A 16 -33.39 -3.32 -16.08
C SER A 16 -33.82 -2.98 -14.64
N LEU A 17 -33.67 -3.93 -13.71
CA LEU A 17 -34.00 -3.73 -12.30
C LEU A 17 -32.91 -2.95 -11.56
N THR A 18 -31.63 -3.12 -11.95
CA THR A 18 -30.51 -2.49 -11.24
C THR A 18 -30.46 -0.98 -11.42
N TRP A 19 -30.75 -0.48 -12.61
CA TRP A 19 -30.72 0.96 -12.90
C TRP A 19 -31.93 1.72 -12.37
N LYS A 20 -33.04 1.03 -12.01
CA LYS A 20 -34.19 1.66 -11.34
C LYS A 20 -33.81 2.33 -10.02
N ARG A 21 -32.84 1.79 -9.25
CA ARG A 21 -32.37 2.40 -7.99
C ARG A 21 -31.67 3.75 -8.20
N TRP A 22 -31.08 3.94 -9.38
CA TRP A 22 -30.32 5.13 -9.77
C TRP A 22 -31.13 6.15 -10.57
N SER A 23 -32.27 5.76 -11.13
CA SER A 23 -33.16 6.66 -11.87
C SER A 23 -33.51 7.90 -11.04
N GLY A 24 -33.21 9.09 -11.58
CA GLY A 24 -33.47 10.38 -10.93
C GLY A 24 -32.51 10.77 -9.79
N LYS A 25 -31.58 9.90 -9.36
CA LYS A 25 -30.49 10.20 -8.41
C LYS A 25 -29.45 11.12 -9.06
N VAL A 26 -28.68 11.82 -8.23
CA VAL A 26 -27.71 12.85 -8.66
C VAL A 26 -26.28 12.30 -8.65
N ALA A 27 -25.65 12.27 -9.83
CA ALA A 27 -24.23 11.93 -10.00
C ALA A 27 -23.41 13.18 -10.35
N LEU A 28 -22.31 13.39 -9.65
CA LEU A 28 -21.35 14.46 -9.90
C LEU A 28 -20.09 13.86 -10.54
N VAL A 29 -19.71 14.34 -11.74
CA VAL A 29 -18.52 13.86 -12.46
C VAL A 29 -17.55 15.01 -12.67
N THR A 30 -16.36 14.90 -12.08
CA THR A 30 -15.28 15.88 -12.29
C THR A 30 -14.54 15.59 -13.60
N GLY A 31 -14.14 16.63 -14.35
CA GLY A 31 -13.41 16.46 -15.61
C GLY A 31 -14.28 16.00 -16.79
N ALA A 32 -15.56 16.34 -16.78
CA ALA A 32 -16.58 15.86 -17.72
C ALA A 32 -16.40 16.26 -19.20
N SER A 33 -15.46 17.17 -19.53
CA SER A 33 -15.35 17.78 -20.87
C SER A 33 -14.75 16.89 -21.97
N ALA A 34 -14.09 15.79 -21.63
CA ALA A 34 -13.36 14.94 -22.58
C ALA A 34 -13.08 13.54 -21.99
N GLY A 35 -12.60 12.62 -22.83
CA GLY A 35 -12.03 11.33 -22.42
C GLY A 35 -12.97 10.48 -21.56
N ILE A 36 -12.40 9.84 -20.52
CA ILE A 36 -13.10 8.95 -19.60
C ILE A 36 -14.29 9.67 -18.92
N GLY A 37 -14.10 10.91 -18.48
CA GLY A 37 -15.15 11.71 -17.83
C GLY A 37 -16.36 11.94 -18.73
N ALA A 38 -16.13 12.27 -20.01
CA ALA A 38 -17.22 12.43 -20.97
C ALA A 38 -17.96 11.11 -21.24
N ALA A 39 -17.24 9.99 -21.38
CA ALA A 39 -17.83 8.67 -21.58
C ALA A 39 -18.68 8.21 -20.38
N ILE A 40 -18.21 8.45 -19.15
CA ILE A 40 -18.97 8.17 -17.93
C ILE A 40 -20.25 9.02 -17.89
N VAL A 41 -20.16 10.31 -18.18
CA VAL A 41 -21.31 11.22 -18.21
C VAL A 41 -22.37 10.75 -19.21
N GLU A 42 -21.95 10.40 -20.42
CA GLU A 42 -22.84 9.90 -21.47
C GLU A 42 -23.59 8.63 -21.02
N GLU A 43 -22.87 7.65 -20.47
CA GLU A 43 -23.47 6.38 -20.04
C GLU A 43 -24.38 6.54 -18.80
N LEU A 44 -24.02 7.37 -17.82
CA LEU A 44 -24.90 7.65 -16.67
C LEU A 44 -26.20 8.36 -17.08
N VAL A 45 -26.14 9.30 -18.03
CA VAL A 45 -27.32 9.98 -18.57
C VAL A 45 -28.21 9.01 -19.35
N LYS A 46 -27.63 8.08 -20.14
CA LYS A 46 -28.39 7.00 -20.80
C LYS A 46 -29.13 6.08 -19.83
N HIS A 47 -28.68 5.96 -18.59
CA HIS A 47 -29.28 5.10 -17.55
C HIS A 47 -30.22 5.85 -16.58
N GLY A 48 -30.60 7.11 -16.88
CA GLY A 48 -31.66 7.81 -16.15
C GLY A 48 -31.20 8.70 -14.99
N LEU A 49 -29.89 8.90 -14.81
CA LEU A 49 -29.36 9.75 -13.74
C LEU A 49 -29.46 11.24 -14.09
N LYS A 50 -29.57 12.09 -13.05
CA LYS A 50 -29.28 13.52 -13.14
C LYS A 50 -27.78 13.68 -12.98
N VAL A 51 -27.06 14.00 -14.05
CA VAL A 51 -25.60 14.08 -14.05
C VAL A 51 -25.17 15.54 -14.05
N VAL A 52 -24.27 15.91 -13.15
CA VAL A 52 -23.62 17.21 -13.11
C VAL A 52 -22.20 17.02 -13.62
N GLY A 53 -21.93 17.53 -14.82
CA GLY A 53 -20.61 17.48 -15.43
C GLY A 53 -19.83 18.74 -15.12
N LEU A 54 -18.75 18.62 -14.35
CA LEU A 54 -17.85 19.73 -14.03
C LEU A 54 -16.66 19.79 -14.98
N ALA A 55 -16.41 20.99 -15.52
CA ALA A 55 -15.19 21.29 -16.26
C ALA A 55 -14.89 22.80 -16.31
N ARG A 56 -13.61 23.15 -16.47
CA ARG A 56 -13.16 24.49 -16.87
C ARG A 56 -13.69 24.88 -18.26
N ARG A 57 -13.64 23.91 -19.19
CA ARG A 57 -14.18 23.91 -20.56
C ARG A 57 -15.67 23.54 -20.57
N VAL A 58 -16.50 24.38 -19.95
CA VAL A 58 -17.93 24.10 -19.73
C VAL A 58 -18.71 23.95 -21.05
N GLU A 59 -18.31 24.70 -22.08
CA GLU A 59 -18.89 24.69 -23.43
C GLU A 59 -18.80 23.30 -24.11
N LYS A 60 -17.77 22.50 -23.81
CA LYS A 60 -17.70 21.09 -24.24
C LYS A 60 -18.77 20.23 -23.56
N VAL A 61 -19.06 20.48 -22.27
CA VAL A 61 -20.08 19.77 -21.49
C VAL A 61 -21.49 20.19 -21.92
N GLU A 62 -21.70 21.47 -22.24
CA GLU A 62 -22.95 21.98 -22.81
C GLU A 62 -23.26 21.35 -24.18
N LYS A 63 -22.24 21.22 -25.04
CA LYS A 63 -22.37 20.51 -26.32
C LYS A 63 -22.74 19.04 -26.13
N LEU A 64 -22.12 18.34 -25.17
CA LEU A 64 -22.48 16.98 -24.79
C LEU A 64 -23.91 16.90 -24.24
N ALA A 65 -24.34 17.87 -23.44
CA ALA A 65 -25.70 17.94 -22.91
C ALA A 65 -26.73 18.14 -24.04
N ALA A 66 -26.39 18.92 -25.07
CA ALA A 66 -27.23 19.11 -26.24
C ALA A 66 -27.41 17.82 -27.06
N SER A 67 -26.38 16.98 -27.20
CA SER A 67 -26.49 15.67 -27.86
C SER A 67 -27.27 14.62 -27.04
N LEU A 68 -27.39 14.80 -25.72
CA LEU A 68 -28.06 13.84 -24.82
C LEU A 68 -29.51 14.22 -24.46
N LYS A 69 -30.11 15.21 -25.14
CA LYS A 69 -31.47 15.69 -24.86
C LYS A 69 -32.58 14.63 -24.94
N SER A 70 -32.38 13.55 -25.69
CA SER A 70 -33.33 12.44 -25.85
C SER A 70 -33.08 11.25 -24.91
N ALA A 71 -32.03 11.31 -24.08
CA ALA A 71 -31.75 10.28 -23.08
C ALA A 71 -32.73 10.37 -21.88
N PRO A 72 -32.92 9.28 -21.12
CA PRO A 72 -33.85 9.27 -19.98
C PRO A 72 -33.34 10.07 -18.76
N GLY A 73 -32.01 10.27 -18.66
CA GLY A 73 -31.39 11.13 -17.65
C GLY A 73 -31.26 12.58 -18.13
N LYS A 74 -30.50 13.40 -17.40
CA LYS A 74 -30.22 14.78 -17.81
C LYS A 74 -28.84 15.24 -17.38
N LEU A 75 -28.08 15.79 -18.33
CA LEU A 75 -26.81 16.44 -18.05
C LEU A 75 -27.01 17.93 -17.71
N TYR A 76 -26.39 18.36 -16.62
CA TYR A 76 -26.20 19.75 -16.23
C TYR A 76 -24.72 20.08 -16.36
N ALA A 77 -24.38 21.01 -17.26
CA ALA A 77 -23.04 21.55 -17.36
C ALA A 77 -22.84 22.62 -16.28
N VAL A 78 -21.79 22.49 -15.48
CA VAL A 78 -21.42 23.48 -14.46
C VAL A 78 -19.93 23.79 -14.62
N LYS A 79 -19.60 25.09 -14.66
CA LYS A 79 -18.21 25.55 -14.77
C LYS A 79 -17.58 25.55 -13.39
N ALA A 80 -16.42 24.90 -13.26
CA ALA A 80 -15.59 24.92 -12.06
C ALA A 80 -14.12 24.64 -12.41
N ASP A 81 -13.20 25.35 -11.76
CA ASP A 81 -11.79 24.99 -11.66
C ASP A 81 -11.54 24.20 -10.37
N ILE A 82 -11.05 22.97 -10.52
CA ILE A 82 -10.93 22.00 -9.42
C ILE A 82 -9.70 22.29 -8.54
N ALA A 83 -8.79 23.14 -9.00
CA ALA A 83 -7.71 23.68 -8.19
C ALA A 83 -8.18 24.76 -7.18
N LYS A 84 -9.43 25.23 -7.26
CA LYS A 84 -9.96 26.34 -6.45
C LYS A 84 -11.09 25.86 -5.54
N GLU A 85 -10.92 26.01 -4.24
CA GLU A 85 -11.91 25.53 -3.26
C GLU A 85 -13.24 26.29 -3.39
N GLU A 86 -13.20 27.58 -3.73
CA GLU A 86 -14.37 28.43 -3.91
C GLU A 86 -15.27 27.94 -5.05
N ASP A 87 -14.68 27.52 -6.17
CA ASP A 87 -15.40 26.95 -7.31
C ASP A 87 -16.06 25.60 -6.95
N ILE A 88 -15.42 24.79 -6.09
CA ILE A 88 -15.98 23.53 -5.59
C ILE A 88 -17.17 23.81 -4.66
N ILE A 89 -17.00 24.71 -3.69
CA ILE A 89 -18.08 25.10 -2.77
C ILE A 89 -19.26 25.72 -3.53
N ALA A 90 -18.99 26.57 -4.53
CA ALA A 90 -20.02 27.13 -5.41
C ALA A 90 -20.76 26.05 -6.20
N ALA A 91 -20.05 25.05 -6.72
CA ALA A 91 -20.67 23.91 -7.42
C ALA A 91 -21.59 23.11 -6.48
N PHE A 92 -21.15 22.75 -5.27
CA PHE A 92 -21.99 22.04 -4.30
C PHE A 92 -23.19 22.87 -3.84
N GLY A 93 -23.02 24.19 -3.63
CA GLY A 93 -24.11 25.11 -3.35
C GLY A 93 -25.16 25.16 -4.47
N TRP A 94 -24.71 25.17 -5.73
CA TRP A 94 -25.58 25.07 -6.90
C TRP A 94 -26.31 23.72 -6.95
N ILE A 95 -25.63 22.60 -6.68
CA ILE A 95 -26.24 21.25 -6.68
C ILE A 95 -27.30 21.14 -5.59
N LYS A 96 -27.00 21.60 -4.36
CA LYS A 96 -27.95 21.61 -3.24
C LYS A 96 -29.20 22.43 -3.59
N LYS A 97 -29.03 23.62 -4.18
CA LYS A 97 -30.13 24.51 -4.60
C LYS A 97 -31.00 23.94 -5.72
N ASN A 98 -30.41 23.29 -6.73
CA ASN A 98 -31.13 22.92 -7.95
C ASN A 98 -31.53 21.43 -8.03
N LEU A 99 -30.80 20.54 -7.35
CA LEU A 99 -30.94 19.09 -7.46
C LEU A 99 -31.10 18.38 -6.09
N GLY A 100 -30.90 19.10 -4.98
CA GLY A 100 -31.11 18.62 -3.61
C GLY A 100 -29.85 18.07 -2.92
N GLY A 101 -28.84 17.62 -3.67
CA GLY A 101 -27.57 17.10 -3.14
C GLY A 101 -26.90 16.09 -4.08
N VAL A 102 -25.78 15.48 -3.67
CA VAL A 102 -25.02 14.48 -4.46
C VAL A 102 -25.19 13.07 -3.89
N ASP A 103 -25.65 12.12 -4.71
CA ASP A 103 -25.78 10.70 -4.34
C ASP A 103 -24.60 9.85 -4.83
N ILE A 104 -23.94 10.26 -5.92
CA ILE A 104 -22.75 9.61 -6.47
C ILE A 104 -21.70 10.67 -6.78
N LEU A 105 -20.46 10.50 -6.31
CA LEU A 105 -19.30 11.30 -6.75
C LEU A 105 -18.36 10.43 -7.58
N ILE A 106 -18.02 10.90 -8.78
CA ILE A 106 -16.96 10.34 -9.63
C ILE A 106 -15.82 11.37 -9.69
N ASN A 107 -14.76 11.11 -8.92
CA ASN A 107 -13.51 11.84 -8.99
C ASN A 107 -12.69 11.31 -10.18
N ASN A 108 -12.83 11.97 -11.34
CA ASN A 108 -12.18 11.64 -12.62
C ASN A 108 -11.22 12.73 -13.12
N ALA A 109 -11.36 13.98 -12.65
CA ALA A 109 -10.46 15.06 -13.09
C ALA A 109 -9.02 14.78 -12.67
N GLY A 110 -8.10 14.93 -13.62
CA GLY A 110 -6.66 14.86 -13.37
C GLY A 110 -5.86 15.67 -14.40
N VAL A 111 -4.69 16.11 -13.98
CA VAL A 111 -3.63 16.68 -14.82
C VAL A 111 -2.30 15.96 -14.54
N GLY A 112 -1.30 16.16 -15.38
CA GLY A 112 0.02 15.56 -15.24
C GLY A 112 1.08 16.38 -15.96
N THR A 113 2.34 16.27 -15.51
CA THR A 113 3.52 16.90 -16.12
C THR A 113 4.55 15.84 -16.47
N GLY A 114 5.34 16.09 -17.52
CA GLY A 114 6.54 15.31 -17.84
C GLY A 114 7.84 15.85 -17.21
N GLU A 115 7.73 16.84 -16.32
CA GLU A 115 8.86 17.48 -15.64
C GLU A 115 9.59 16.51 -14.70
N PRO A 116 10.94 16.37 -14.77
CA PRO A 116 11.73 15.59 -13.83
C PRO A 116 11.86 16.32 -12.47
N LEU A 117 12.21 15.60 -11.39
CA LEU A 117 12.26 16.20 -10.06
C LEU A 117 13.37 17.26 -9.93
N SER A 118 14.49 17.10 -10.65
CA SER A 118 15.55 18.10 -10.71
C SER A 118 15.17 19.40 -11.45
N GLU A 119 14.03 19.45 -12.13
CA GLU A 119 13.52 20.63 -12.84
C GLU A 119 12.10 21.05 -12.38
N ILE A 120 11.57 20.42 -11.31
CA ILE A 120 10.17 20.54 -10.88
C ILE A 120 9.71 22.00 -10.72
N GLY A 121 8.63 22.36 -11.44
CA GLY A 121 8.11 23.72 -11.50
C GLY A 121 6.64 23.87 -11.11
N SER A 122 6.06 25.02 -11.43
CA SER A 122 4.67 25.36 -11.11
C SER A 122 3.64 24.46 -11.80
N GLY A 123 4.00 23.83 -12.93
CA GLY A 123 3.17 22.83 -13.58
C GLY A 123 2.92 21.60 -12.70
N SER A 124 3.95 21.11 -12.01
CA SER A 124 3.84 19.96 -11.11
C SER A 124 3.03 20.25 -9.85
N TRP A 125 3.04 21.49 -9.34
CA TRP A 125 2.17 21.86 -8.21
C TRP A 125 0.68 21.77 -8.57
N GLN A 126 0.31 22.10 -9.82
CA GLN A 126 -1.06 21.92 -10.32
C GLN A 126 -1.54 20.46 -10.26
N VAL A 127 -0.62 19.49 -10.33
CA VAL A 127 -0.95 18.06 -10.17
C VAL A 127 -1.43 17.76 -8.74
N LEU A 128 -0.79 18.36 -7.72
CA LEU A 128 -1.25 18.25 -6.33
C LEU A 128 -2.59 18.98 -6.13
N ASP A 129 -2.71 20.20 -6.66
CA ASP A 129 -3.92 21.02 -6.53
C ASP A 129 -5.15 20.34 -7.11
N VAL A 130 -5.04 19.72 -8.29
CA VAL A 130 -6.18 19.06 -8.96
C VAL A 130 -6.37 17.62 -8.47
N ASN A 131 -5.33 16.79 -8.51
CA ASN A 131 -5.47 15.34 -8.35
C ASN A 131 -5.54 14.92 -6.87
N VAL A 132 -5.05 15.74 -5.95
CA VAL A 132 -5.00 15.42 -4.50
C VAL A 132 -5.90 16.38 -3.70
N LYS A 133 -5.64 17.68 -3.74
CA LYS A 133 -6.39 18.69 -2.98
C LYS A 133 -7.84 18.80 -3.46
N GLY A 134 -8.04 19.08 -4.74
CA GLY A 134 -9.37 19.15 -5.36
C GLY A 134 -10.19 17.88 -5.15
N LEU A 135 -9.61 16.70 -5.45
CA LEU A 135 -10.21 15.39 -5.19
C LEU A 135 -10.68 15.23 -3.73
N SER A 136 -9.83 15.60 -2.77
CA SER A 136 -10.12 15.50 -1.34
C SER A 136 -11.24 16.44 -0.90
N ILE A 137 -11.25 17.68 -1.40
CA ILE A 137 -12.33 18.67 -1.15
C ILE A 137 -13.65 18.17 -1.76
N PHE A 138 -13.64 17.62 -2.98
CA PHE A 138 -14.85 17.01 -3.58
C PHE A 138 -15.40 15.88 -2.72
N THR A 139 -14.54 15.00 -2.20
CA THR A 139 -14.93 13.92 -1.31
C THR A 139 -15.47 14.45 0.02
N ARG A 140 -14.83 15.46 0.62
CA ARG A 140 -15.27 16.17 1.82
C ARG A 140 -16.70 16.70 1.68
N GLU A 141 -16.98 17.45 0.62
CA GLU A 141 -18.29 18.06 0.38
C GLU A 141 -19.36 17.05 -0.08
N ALA A 142 -18.98 15.99 -0.80
CA ALA A 142 -19.90 14.89 -1.10
C ALA A 142 -20.32 14.13 0.16
N LEU A 143 -19.39 13.82 1.07
CA LEU A 143 -19.69 13.18 2.35
C LEU A 143 -20.62 14.05 3.21
N LYS A 144 -20.37 15.36 3.29
CA LYS A 144 -21.30 16.32 3.94
C LYS A 144 -22.69 16.28 3.29
N SER A 145 -22.76 16.38 1.95
CA SER A 145 -24.03 16.35 1.21
C SER A 145 -24.81 15.04 1.37
N MET A 146 -24.13 13.89 1.50
CA MET A 146 -24.76 12.59 1.78
C MET A 146 -25.25 12.52 3.23
N LYS A 147 -24.41 12.92 4.20
CA LYS A 147 -24.71 12.92 5.65
C LYS A 147 -25.90 13.81 6.00
N GLU A 148 -25.95 15.04 5.48
CA GLU A 148 -27.07 15.97 5.67
C GLU A 148 -28.43 15.40 5.23
N ARG A 149 -28.43 14.47 4.27
CA ARG A 149 -29.63 13.89 3.65
C ARG A 149 -29.93 12.47 4.11
N GLY A 150 -29.14 11.92 5.04
CA GLY A 150 -29.26 10.53 5.49
C GLY A 150 -28.98 9.49 4.41
N VAL A 151 -28.22 9.84 3.36
CA VAL A 151 -27.85 8.89 2.29
C VAL A 151 -26.77 7.94 2.79
N ASN A 152 -27.15 6.68 2.99
CA ASN A 152 -26.29 5.58 3.44
C ASN A 152 -25.96 4.58 2.31
N ASP A 153 -26.55 4.73 1.13
CA ASP A 153 -26.36 3.91 -0.07
C ASP A 153 -25.66 4.66 -1.23
N GLY A 154 -25.08 5.82 -0.93
CA GLY A 154 -24.33 6.64 -1.88
C GLY A 154 -22.98 6.02 -2.25
N HIS A 155 -22.41 6.45 -3.38
CA HIS A 155 -21.13 5.94 -3.88
C HIS A 155 -20.13 7.07 -4.12
N ILE A 156 -18.88 6.87 -3.71
CA ILE A 156 -17.74 7.73 -4.09
C ILE A 156 -16.73 6.85 -4.83
N ILE A 157 -16.40 7.22 -6.07
CA ILE A 157 -15.50 6.48 -6.96
C ILE A 157 -14.35 7.40 -7.34
N HIS A 158 -13.13 7.00 -7.00
CA HIS A 158 -11.90 7.68 -7.42
C HIS A 158 -11.29 6.93 -8.61
N LEU A 159 -11.09 7.63 -9.73
CA LEU A 159 -10.33 7.08 -10.85
C LEU A 159 -8.85 7.36 -10.64
N ASN A 160 -8.16 6.34 -10.13
CA ASN A 160 -6.71 6.32 -10.00
C ASN A 160 -6.04 5.93 -11.33
N SER A 161 -4.70 5.95 -11.36
CA SER A 161 -3.90 5.54 -12.52
C SER A 161 -3.09 4.28 -12.23
N VAL A 162 -2.96 3.41 -13.23
CA VAL A 162 -1.93 2.36 -13.28
C VAL A 162 -0.91 2.83 -14.32
N SER A 163 0.08 3.62 -13.89
CA SER A 163 1.03 4.26 -14.82
C SER A 163 2.09 3.26 -15.33
N PRO A 164 2.43 3.25 -16.64
CA PRO A 164 1.84 4.04 -17.72
C PRO A 164 0.47 3.46 -18.15
N GLY A 165 -0.58 4.30 -18.08
CA GLY A 165 -1.96 3.86 -18.26
C GLY A 165 -2.33 3.63 -19.72
N VAL A 166 -2.57 2.38 -20.10
CA VAL A 166 -2.98 1.96 -21.45
C VAL A 166 -4.44 2.31 -21.81
N VAL A 167 -4.92 3.51 -21.44
CA VAL A 167 -6.23 4.05 -21.86
C VAL A 167 -6.01 5.22 -22.81
N GLU A 168 -6.37 5.08 -24.08
CA GLU A 168 -6.13 6.12 -25.09
C GLU A 168 -7.03 7.35 -24.85
N THR A 169 -6.44 8.49 -24.52
CA THR A 169 -7.12 9.76 -24.20
C THR A 169 -6.24 10.97 -24.53
N GLU A 170 -6.78 12.20 -24.44
CA GLU A 170 -6.01 13.47 -24.49
C GLU A 170 -4.81 13.46 -23.49
N PHE A 171 -4.84 12.67 -22.42
CA PHE A 171 -3.76 12.57 -21.42
C PHE A 171 -2.48 11.91 -21.97
N ALA A 172 -2.59 11.11 -23.04
CA ALA A 172 -1.45 10.42 -23.65
C ALA A 172 -0.38 11.37 -24.22
N ASP A 173 -0.72 12.65 -24.44
CA ASP A 173 0.19 13.66 -24.99
C ASP A 173 1.34 14.04 -24.03
N ILE A 174 1.22 13.79 -22.72
CA ILE A 174 2.28 14.11 -21.75
C ILE A 174 3.57 13.28 -21.91
N TYR A 175 3.47 12.10 -22.55
CA TYR A 175 4.57 11.14 -22.64
C TYR A 175 5.54 11.43 -23.79
N GLY A 176 5.31 12.46 -24.61
CA GLY A 176 6.09 12.73 -25.81
C GLY A 176 5.86 11.69 -26.93
N PRO A 177 6.34 11.95 -28.16
CA PRO A 177 5.93 11.20 -29.34
C PRO A 177 6.38 9.72 -29.34
N GLU A 178 7.57 9.42 -28.84
CA GLU A 178 8.15 8.07 -28.88
C GLU A 178 7.49 7.14 -27.86
N LEU A 179 7.44 7.54 -26.59
CA LEU A 179 6.79 6.74 -25.54
C LEU A 179 5.27 6.66 -25.77
N LYS A 180 4.62 7.72 -26.29
CA LYS A 180 3.22 7.64 -26.74
C LYS A 180 3.02 6.60 -27.86
N LYS A 181 3.93 6.52 -28.83
CA LYS A 181 3.85 5.48 -29.89
C LYS A 181 3.96 4.08 -29.29
N PHE A 182 4.96 3.84 -28.44
CA PHE A 182 5.15 2.55 -27.76
C PHE A 182 3.92 2.16 -26.93
N LEU A 183 3.44 3.05 -26.06
CA LEU A 183 2.33 2.76 -25.15
C LEU A 183 0.98 2.58 -25.85
N TYR A 184 0.68 3.39 -26.87
CA TYR A 184 -0.69 3.47 -27.43
C TYR A 184 -0.86 2.93 -28.86
N LYS A 185 0.23 2.74 -29.63
CA LYS A 185 0.15 2.18 -31.00
C LYS A 185 0.71 0.77 -31.13
N GLU A 186 1.65 0.39 -30.27
CA GLU A 186 2.35 -0.89 -30.34
C GLU A 186 1.83 -1.92 -29.33
N ASN A 187 0.87 -1.52 -28.47
CA ASN A 187 0.27 -2.36 -27.43
C ASN A 187 -1.28 -2.30 -27.46
N PRO A 188 -1.98 -3.32 -26.94
CA PRO A 188 -3.44 -3.27 -26.78
C PRO A 188 -3.85 -2.20 -25.78
N VAL A 189 -4.75 -1.29 -26.18
CA VAL A 189 -5.25 -0.19 -25.34
C VAL A 189 -6.73 -0.34 -25.01
N LEU A 190 -7.09 0.03 -23.79
CA LEU A 190 -8.47 0.28 -23.38
C LEU A 190 -8.94 1.63 -23.94
N GLN A 191 -10.24 1.72 -24.19
CA GLN A 191 -10.89 2.96 -24.62
C GLN A 191 -11.57 3.63 -23.43
N ALA A 192 -11.83 4.94 -23.54
CA ALA A 192 -12.56 5.70 -22.51
C ALA A 192 -13.92 5.05 -22.15
N LYS A 193 -14.56 4.39 -23.12
CA LYS A 193 -15.80 3.64 -22.92
C LYS A 193 -15.63 2.39 -22.04
N ASP A 194 -14.51 1.68 -22.12
CA ASP A 194 -14.28 0.49 -21.29
C ASP A 194 -14.21 0.85 -19.79
N ILE A 195 -13.63 2.02 -19.49
CA ILE A 195 -13.60 2.57 -18.14
C ILE A 195 -15.00 3.04 -17.69
N ALA A 196 -15.77 3.65 -18.59
CA ALA A 196 -17.17 3.98 -18.32
C ALA A 196 -18.01 2.72 -18.03
N ASP A 197 -17.88 1.66 -18.83
CA ASP A 197 -18.54 0.37 -18.61
C ASP A 197 -18.14 -0.26 -17.26
N ALA A 198 -16.89 -0.08 -16.81
CA ALA A 198 -16.41 -0.55 -15.50
C ALA A 198 -16.98 0.27 -14.32
N VAL A 199 -17.12 1.59 -14.47
CA VAL A 199 -17.85 2.44 -13.51
C VAL A 199 -19.33 2.05 -13.45
N LEU A 200 -19.95 1.81 -14.61
CA LEU A 200 -21.33 1.34 -14.69
C LEU A 200 -21.50 -0.06 -14.10
N TYR A 201 -20.54 -0.96 -14.24
CA TYR A 201 -20.56 -2.27 -13.57
C TYR A 201 -20.53 -2.11 -12.04
N THR A 202 -19.68 -1.22 -11.53
CA THR A 202 -19.57 -0.91 -10.09
C THR A 202 -20.88 -0.37 -9.52
N LEU A 203 -21.60 0.47 -10.27
CA LEU A 203 -22.90 1.02 -9.86
C LEU A 203 -24.07 0.05 -10.12
N GLY A 204 -24.01 -0.72 -11.21
CA GLY A 204 -25.05 -1.56 -11.79
C GLY A 204 -24.93 -3.05 -11.48
N THR A 205 -24.19 -3.42 -10.43
CA THR A 205 -24.21 -4.78 -9.86
C THR A 205 -25.46 -4.95 -8.98
N PRO A 206 -26.42 -5.84 -9.30
CA PRO A 206 -27.55 -6.14 -8.43
C PRO A 206 -27.09 -7.06 -7.30
N PRO A 207 -27.71 -7.04 -6.10
CA PRO A 207 -27.37 -7.98 -5.04
C PRO A 207 -27.67 -9.47 -5.36
N HIS A 208 -28.27 -9.78 -6.51
CA HIS A 208 -28.66 -11.14 -6.89
C HIS A 208 -28.74 -11.35 -8.41
N VAL A 209 -27.57 -11.50 -9.04
CA VAL A 209 -27.39 -12.64 -9.95
C VAL A 209 -27.25 -13.89 -9.06
N GLN A 210 -27.66 -15.08 -9.52
CA GLN A 210 -27.56 -16.29 -8.69
C GLN A 210 -26.12 -16.82 -8.66
N VAL A 211 -25.26 -16.08 -7.96
CA VAL A 211 -23.83 -16.33 -7.74
C VAL A 211 -23.67 -17.37 -6.63
N ILE A 212 -22.86 -18.40 -6.90
CA ILE A 212 -22.45 -19.38 -5.90
C ILE A 212 -21.11 -18.97 -5.29
N ALA A 213 -21.12 -18.64 -4.00
CA ALA A 213 -19.90 -18.35 -3.24
C ALA A 213 -19.47 -19.56 -2.39
N LEU A 214 -18.19 -19.87 -2.36
CA LEU A 214 -17.59 -20.89 -1.49
C LEU A 214 -16.69 -20.20 -0.46
N VAL A 215 -16.97 -20.36 0.83
CA VAL A 215 -16.20 -19.77 1.94
C VAL A 215 -15.54 -20.88 2.74
N THR A 216 -14.21 -20.96 2.71
CA THR A 216 -13.47 -21.94 3.51
C THR A 216 -13.29 -21.45 4.95
N GLY A 217 -13.42 -22.34 5.93
CA GLY A 217 -13.29 -21.99 7.35
C GLY A 217 -14.52 -21.26 7.91
N ALA A 218 -15.71 -21.48 7.33
CA ALA A 218 -16.93 -20.73 7.64
C ALA A 218 -17.55 -20.99 9.04
N SER A 219 -16.93 -21.84 9.87
CA SER A 219 -17.50 -22.23 11.17
C SER A 219 -17.57 -21.12 12.23
N VAL A 220 -16.66 -20.14 12.21
CA VAL A 220 -16.52 -19.10 13.23
C VAL A 220 -15.81 -17.86 12.68
N GLY A 221 -15.84 -16.75 13.44
CA GLY A 221 -15.02 -15.56 13.19
C GLY A 221 -15.25 -14.93 11.81
N ILE A 222 -14.17 -14.50 11.15
CA ILE A 222 -14.21 -13.85 9.84
C ILE A 222 -14.94 -14.71 8.80
N GLY A 223 -14.68 -16.02 8.76
CA GLY A 223 -15.33 -16.93 7.81
C GLY A 223 -16.85 -17.04 8.02
N ALA A 224 -17.29 -17.11 9.27
CA ALA A 224 -18.72 -17.11 9.59
C ALA A 224 -19.38 -15.77 9.24
N ALA A 225 -18.73 -14.65 9.57
CA ALA A 225 -19.23 -13.31 9.26
C ALA A 225 -19.35 -13.07 7.74
N ILE A 226 -18.33 -13.47 6.95
CA ILE A 226 -18.38 -13.40 5.48
C ILE A 226 -19.51 -14.27 4.94
N ALA A 227 -19.62 -15.53 5.40
CA ALA A 227 -20.66 -16.44 4.94
C ALA A 227 -22.07 -15.91 5.27
N GLN A 228 -22.24 -15.35 6.48
CA GLN A 228 -23.48 -14.72 6.92
C GLN A 228 -23.85 -13.50 6.05
N GLU A 229 -22.91 -12.60 5.77
CA GLU A 229 -23.20 -11.37 5.05
C GLU A 229 -23.51 -11.63 3.57
N LEU A 230 -22.75 -12.54 2.92
CA LEU A 230 -23.06 -12.99 1.56
C LEU A 230 -24.47 -13.61 1.47
N VAL A 231 -24.90 -14.37 2.49
CA VAL A 231 -26.28 -14.90 2.57
C VAL A 231 -27.32 -13.80 2.80
N LYS A 232 -27.06 -12.79 3.64
CA LYS A 232 -27.94 -11.63 3.80
C LYS A 232 -28.09 -10.81 2.52
N HIS A 233 -27.08 -10.77 1.66
CA HIS A 233 -27.14 -10.10 0.37
C HIS A 233 -27.90 -10.88 -0.71
N GLY A 234 -28.19 -12.17 -0.51
CA GLY A 234 -28.98 -12.99 -1.43
C GLY A 234 -28.23 -14.14 -2.12
N LEU A 235 -26.95 -14.36 -1.78
CA LEU A 235 -26.15 -15.39 -2.44
C LEU A 235 -26.45 -16.80 -1.91
N LYS A 236 -26.24 -17.80 -2.76
CA LYS A 236 -26.08 -19.19 -2.33
C LYS A 236 -24.62 -19.36 -1.88
N VAL A 237 -24.41 -19.64 -0.61
CA VAL A 237 -23.08 -19.74 -0.01
C VAL A 237 -22.84 -21.16 0.45
N VAL A 238 -21.69 -21.71 0.10
CA VAL A 238 -21.18 -22.97 0.61
C VAL A 238 -20.20 -22.65 1.73
N GLY A 239 -20.63 -22.88 2.97
CA GLY A 239 -19.77 -22.74 4.15
C GLY A 239 -19.05 -24.05 4.39
N LEU A 240 -17.73 -24.06 4.19
CA LEU A 240 -16.91 -25.26 4.34
C LEU A 240 -16.12 -25.23 5.64
N ALA A 241 -16.20 -26.28 6.46
CA ALA A 241 -15.44 -26.41 7.70
C ALA A 241 -15.30 -27.86 8.18
N ARG A 242 -14.29 -28.12 9.01
CA ARG A 242 -14.14 -29.39 9.76
C ARG A 242 -15.26 -29.58 10.79
N ARG A 243 -15.59 -28.49 11.49
CA ARG A 243 -16.72 -28.31 12.42
C ARG A 243 -17.95 -27.89 11.64
N VAL A 244 -18.55 -28.83 10.92
CA VAL A 244 -19.70 -28.57 10.03
C VAL A 244 -20.94 -28.16 10.82
N GLU A 245 -21.10 -28.72 12.02
CA GLU A 245 -22.18 -28.46 12.97
C GLU A 245 -22.33 -26.96 13.33
N LYS A 246 -21.22 -26.22 13.46
CA LYS A 246 -21.26 -24.75 13.65
C LYS A 246 -21.74 -24.01 12.41
N VAL A 247 -21.49 -24.54 11.20
CA VAL A 247 -21.99 -23.97 9.94
C VAL A 247 -23.49 -24.30 9.76
N GLU A 248 -23.93 -25.47 10.22
CA GLU A 248 -25.34 -25.85 10.25
C GLU A 248 -26.15 -25.00 11.24
N GLU A 249 -25.61 -24.71 12.42
CA GLU A 249 -26.16 -23.76 13.39
C GLU A 249 -26.30 -22.36 12.78
N LEU A 250 -25.23 -21.85 12.15
CA LEU A 250 -25.25 -20.57 11.43
C LEU A 250 -26.30 -20.58 10.30
N ALA A 251 -26.42 -21.69 9.55
CA ALA A 251 -27.42 -21.83 8.49
C ALA A 251 -28.85 -21.85 9.04
N ALA A 252 -29.06 -22.47 10.21
CA ALA A 252 -30.35 -22.49 10.90
C ALA A 252 -30.77 -21.08 11.36
N GLY A 253 -29.83 -20.27 11.83
CA GLY A 253 -30.04 -18.85 12.18
C GLY A 253 -30.31 -17.93 10.97
N LEU A 254 -30.06 -18.39 9.74
CA LEU A 254 -30.20 -17.60 8.51
C LEU A 254 -31.36 -18.03 7.61
N LYS A 255 -32.30 -18.84 8.11
CA LYS A 255 -33.47 -19.32 7.35
C LYS A 255 -34.38 -18.20 6.78
N SER A 256 -34.35 -17.01 7.37
CA SER A 256 -35.11 -15.82 6.92
C SER A 256 -34.33 -14.89 6.00
N ALA A 257 -33.03 -15.14 5.76
CA ALA A 257 -32.22 -14.35 4.85
C ALA A 257 -32.59 -14.63 3.38
N PRO A 258 -32.37 -13.68 2.45
CA PRO A 258 -32.71 -13.88 1.03
C PRO A 258 -31.81 -14.87 0.30
N GLY A 259 -30.60 -15.13 0.83
CA GLY A 259 -29.68 -16.15 0.32
C GLY A 259 -29.85 -17.51 0.99
N LYS A 260 -28.87 -18.40 0.85
CA LYS A 260 -28.88 -19.70 1.53
C LYS A 260 -27.48 -20.19 1.85
N LEU A 261 -27.22 -20.52 3.12
CA LEU A 261 -26.01 -21.22 3.54
C LEU A 261 -26.19 -22.74 3.37
N TYR A 262 -25.21 -23.38 2.76
CA TYR A 262 -25.06 -24.83 2.66
C TYR A 262 -23.81 -25.23 3.45
N ALA A 263 -23.96 -26.03 4.50
CA ALA A 263 -22.85 -26.54 5.27
C ALA A 263 -22.20 -27.74 4.55
N VAL A 264 -20.88 -27.71 4.38
CA VAL A 264 -20.10 -28.82 3.79
C VAL A 264 -18.93 -29.16 4.71
N LYS A 265 -18.80 -30.43 5.06
CA LYS A 265 -17.70 -30.93 5.89
C LYS A 265 -16.48 -31.27 5.03
N ALA A 266 -15.33 -30.67 5.34
CA ALA A 266 -14.03 -31.07 4.82
C ALA A 266 -12.87 -30.50 5.68
N ASP A 267 -11.78 -31.25 5.80
CA ASP A 267 -10.47 -30.75 6.24
C ASP A 267 -9.66 -30.24 5.04
N ILE A 268 -9.37 -28.94 5.03
CA ILE A 268 -8.67 -28.29 3.92
C ILE A 268 -7.17 -28.64 3.81
N ALA A 269 -6.62 -29.39 4.77
CA ALA A 269 -5.28 -29.97 4.66
C ALA A 269 -5.22 -31.20 3.71
N LYS A 270 -6.38 -31.75 3.32
CA LYS A 270 -6.52 -33.00 2.56
C LYS A 270 -7.12 -32.76 1.18
N GLU A 271 -6.40 -33.09 0.13
CA GLU A 271 -6.82 -32.83 -1.25
C GLU A 271 -8.07 -33.62 -1.65
N GLU A 272 -8.21 -34.85 -1.17
CA GLU A 272 -9.35 -35.72 -1.43
C GLU A 272 -10.67 -35.18 -0.85
N GLU A 273 -10.62 -34.55 0.33
CA GLU A 273 -11.80 -33.90 0.93
C GLU A 273 -12.17 -32.58 0.21
N ILE A 274 -11.19 -31.88 -0.37
CA ILE A 274 -11.42 -30.70 -1.22
C ILE A 274 -12.11 -31.11 -2.53
N LEU A 275 -11.59 -32.13 -3.22
CA LEU A 275 -12.17 -32.63 -4.47
C LEU A 275 -13.61 -33.11 -4.27
N ALA A 276 -13.87 -33.89 -3.21
CA ALA A 276 -15.21 -34.33 -2.85
C ALA A 276 -16.18 -33.16 -2.58
N ALA A 277 -15.69 -32.05 -1.98
CA ALA A 277 -16.49 -30.85 -1.81
C ALA A 277 -16.83 -30.18 -3.16
N PHE A 278 -15.89 -30.08 -4.09
CA PHE A 278 -16.15 -29.53 -5.43
C PHE A 278 -17.11 -30.40 -6.25
N ASP A 279 -17.01 -31.73 -6.18
CA ASP A 279 -17.96 -32.65 -6.80
C ASP A 279 -19.37 -32.47 -6.23
N TRP A 280 -19.49 -32.30 -4.90
CA TRP A 280 -20.76 -31.99 -4.27
C TRP A 280 -21.32 -30.65 -4.75
N ILE A 281 -20.50 -29.60 -4.86
CA ILE A 281 -20.93 -28.27 -5.34
C ILE A 281 -21.38 -28.35 -6.80
N LYS A 282 -20.62 -29.03 -7.66
CA LYS A 282 -20.96 -29.26 -9.08
C LYS A 282 -22.29 -30.00 -9.22
N LYS A 283 -22.51 -31.05 -8.42
CA LYS A 283 -23.75 -31.85 -8.42
C LYS A 283 -24.98 -31.10 -7.91
N ASN A 284 -24.85 -30.27 -6.87
CA ASN A 284 -26.00 -29.68 -6.17
C ASN A 284 -26.27 -28.21 -6.53
N LEU A 285 -25.24 -27.45 -6.92
CA LEU A 285 -25.31 -26.00 -7.17
C LEU A 285 -24.80 -25.59 -8.56
N GLY A 286 -24.21 -26.53 -9.31
CA GLY A 286 -23.70 -26.32 -10.68
C GLY A 286 -22.21 -25.95 -10.74
N GLY A 287 -21.70 -25.19 -9.78
CA GLY A 287 -20.27 -24.81 -9.70
C GLY A 287 -20.01 -23.64 -8.75
N VAL A 288 -18.79 -23.09 -8.76
CA VAL A 288 -18.36 -21.97 -7.91
C VAL A 288 -18.05 -20.72 -8.75
N ASP A 289 -18.66 -19.58 -8.41
CA ASP A 289 -18.47 -18.27 -9.07
C ASP A 289 -17.59 -17.31 -8.24
N ILE A 290 -17.65 -17.43 -6.90
CA ILE A 290 -16.79 -16.72 -5.97
C ILE A 290 -16.12 -17.74 -5.03
N LEU A 291 -14.79 -17.68 -4.89
CA LEU A 291 -14.06 -18.40 -3.85
C LEU A 291 -13.54 -17.42 -2.81
N VAL A 292 -13.81 -17.68 -1.54
CA VAL A 292 -13.18 -17.01 -0.39
C VAL A 292 -12.33 -18.02 0.35
N ASN A 293 -11.03 -18.00 0.08
CA ASN A 293 -10.02 -18.75 0.84
C ASN A 293 -9.78 -18.03 2.18
N ASN A 294 -10.67 -18.26 3.14
CA ASN A 294 -10.60 -17.71 4.49
C ASN A 294 -9.96 -18.66 5.51
N ALA A 295 -10.05 -19.98 5.30
CA ALA A 295 -9.54 -20.96 6.25
C ALA A 295 -8.03 -20.76 6.50
N GLY A 296 -7.68 -20.73 7.78
CA GLY A 296 -6.28 -20.71 8.20
C GLY A 296 -6.12 -21.18 9.64
N VAL A 297 -4.92 -21.66 9.96
CA VAL A 297 -4.47 -21.93 11.32
C VAL A 297 -3.17 -21.17 11.58
N GLY A 298 -2.91 -20.86 12.84
CA GLY A 298 -1.67 -20.25 13.31
C GLY A 298 -0.89 -21.21 14.20
N SER A 299 0.38 -20.92 14.38
CA SER A 299 1.25 -21.54 15.38
C SER A 299 1.89 -20.43 16.22
N ALA A 300 2.16 -20.72 17.49
CA ALA A 300 2.96 -19.89 18.39
C ALA A 300 4.38 -20.48 18.60
N GLU A 301 4.74 -21.52 17.83
CA GLU A 301 6.06 -22.13 17.86
C GLU A 301 7.11 -21.19 17.25
N VAL A 302 8.26 -21.12 17.92
CA VAL A 302 9.47 -20.44 17.44
C VAL A 302 10.14 -21.27 16.33
N LEU A 303 10.87 -20.59 15.43
CA LEU A 303 11.60 -21.27 14.34
C LEU A 303 12.66 -22.26 14.86
N SER A 304 13.13 -22.11 16.10
CA SER A 304 14.05 -23.02 16.79
C SER A 304 13.38 -24.27 17.38
N ASN A 305 12.04 -24.41 17.28
CA ASN A 305 11.29 -25.56 17.79
C ASN A 305 9.99 -25.76 16.97
N VAL A 306 10.14 -26.03 15.68
CA VAL A 306 9.04 -26.25 14.72
C VAL A 306 8.49 -27.67 14.85
N GLY A 307 7.20 -27.82 15.18
CA GLY A 307 6.52 -29.11 15.27
C GLY A 307 5.44 -29.33 14.20
N ASP A 308 4.70 -30.43 14.33
CA ASP A 308 3.60 -30.82 13.42
C ASP A 308 2.54 -29.72 13.24
N ILE A 309 2.32 -28.89 14.27
CA ILE A 309 1.38 -27.77 14.23
C ILE A 309 1.84 -26.74 13.20
N SER A 310 3.14 -26.43 13.16
CA SER A 310 3.72 -25.49 12.19
C SER A 310 3.78 -26.05 10.76
N TRP A 311 3.97 -27.36 10.56
CA TRP A 311 3.81 -27.96 9.24
C TRP A 311 2.36 -27.89 8.76
N ARG A 312 1.41 -28.16 9.66
CA ARG A 312 -0.02 -28.01 9.37
C ARG A 312 -0.41 -26.57 9.01
N VAL A 313 0.30 -25.54 9.50
CA VAL A 313 0.10 -24.15 9.06
C VAL A 313 0.35 -24.00 7.55
N LEU A 314 1.36 -24.66 6.98
CA LEU A 314 1.63 -24.62 5.54
C LEU A 314 0.62 -25.46 4.74
N ASP A 315 0.28 -26.67 5.21
CA ASP A 315 -0.73 -27.52 4.56
C ASP A 315 -2.09 -26.80 4.45
N VAL A 316 -2.51 -26.10 5.50
CA VAL A 316 -3.79 -25.38 5.54
C VAL A 316 -3.69 -24.05 4.78
N ASN A 317 -2.73 -23.18 5.12
CA ASN A 317 -2.74 -21.79 4.66
C ASN A 317 -2.19 -21.62 3.24
N VAL A 318 -1.37 -22.56 2.75
CA VAL A 318 -0.65 -22.46 1.46
C VAL A 318 -1.15 -23.53 0.49
N LYS A 319 -1.00 -24.82 0.86
CA LYS A 319 -1.33 -25.95 -0.02
C LYS A 319 -2.84 -26.07 -0.25
N GLY A 320 -3.63 -26.10 0.83
CA GLY A 320 -5.10 -26.13 0.77
C GLY A 320 -5.67 -24.96 -0.04
N LEU A 321 -5.21 -23.73 0.26
CA LEU A 321 -5.54 -22.51 -0.50
C LEU A 321 -5.27 -22.66 -2.00
N SER A 322 -4.11 -23.21 -2.37
CA SER A 322 -3.71 -23.41 -3.77
C SER A 322 -4.62 -24.41 -4.49
N ILE A 323 -4.99 -25.51 -3.82
CA ILE A 323 -5.88 -26.54 -4.37
C ILE A 323 -7.30 -26.00 -4.54
N PHE A 324 -7.86 -25.28 -3.55
CA PHE A 324 -9.17 -24.65 -3.67
C PHE A 324 -9.23 -23.67 -4.84
N THR A 325 -8.19 -22.86 -5.02
CA THR A 325 -8.06 -21.93 -6.15
C THR A 325 -8.03 -22.66 -7.48
N ARG A 326 -7.22 -23.72 -7.60
CA ARG A 326 -7.12 -24.58 -8.80
C ARG A 326 -8.49 -25.15 -9.20
N GLU A 327 -9.24 -25.70 -8.26
CA GLU A 327 -10.56 -26.30 -8.54
C GLU A 327 -11.66 -25.26 -8.78
N ALA A 328 -11.63 -24.10 -8.12
CA ALA A 328 -12.55 -23.01 -8.42
C ALA A 328 -12.35 -22.49 -9.85
N LEU A 329 -11.10 -22.31 -10.30
CA LEU A 329 -10.79 -21.89 -11.67
C LEU A 329 -11.23 -22.92 -12.71
N LYS A 330 -11.03 -24.22 -12.45
CA LYS A 330 -11.61 -25.29 -13.28
C LYS A 330 -13.14 -25.19 -13.33
N SER A 331 -13.80 -25.04 -12.18
CA SER A 331 -15.27 -24.91 -12.10
C SER A 331 -15.81 -23.69 -12.86
N MET A 332 -15.11 -22.56 -12.84
CA MET A 332 -15.45 -21.37 -13.64
C MET A 332 -15.25 -21.64 -15.14
N LYS A 333 -14.09 -22.19 -15.52
CA LYS A 333 -13.71 -22.50 -16.90
C LYS A 333 -14.67 -23.49 -17.58
N GLU A 334 -15.03 -24.58 -16.90
CA GLU A 334 -15.98 -25.58 -17.41
C GLU A 334 -17.36 -25.00 -17.73
N ARG A 335 -17.77 -23.94 -17.03
CA ARG A 335 -19.08 -23.29 -17.17
C ARG A 335 -19.06 -22.06 -18.06
N GLY A 336 -17.89 -21.67 -18.59
CA GLY A 336 -17.71 -20.44 -19.34
C GLY A 336 -17.84 -19.16 -18.51
N VAL A 337 -17.73 -19.25 -17.18
CA VAL A 337 -17.70 -18.08 -16.29
C VAL A 337 -16.33 -17.43 -16.41
N ASN A 338 -16.30 -16.20 -16.91
CA ASN A 338 -15.05 -15.44 -17.10
C ASN A 338 -14.98 -14.18 -16.23
N ASP A 339 -16.00 -13.90 -15.43
CA ASP A 339 -16.11 -12.72 -14.55
C ASP A 339 -16.26 -13.07 -13.05
N GLY A 340 -15.85 -14.30 -12.68
CA GLY A 340 -15.80 -14.77 -11.30
C GLY A 340 -14.73 -14.09 -10.44
N HIS A 341 -14.67 -14.42 -9.15
CA HIS A 341 -13.77 -13.76 -8.19
C HIS A 341 -13.12 -14.74 -7.21
N ILE A 342 -11.80 -14.75 -7.15
CA ILE A 342 -11.00 -15.42 -6.12
C ILE A 342 -10.57 -14.40 -5.05
N ILE A 343 -10.86 -14.66 -3.79
CA ILE A 343 -10.52 -13.82 -2.64
C ILE A 343 -9.68 -14.64 -1.67
N HIS A 344 -8.45 -14.21 -1.41
CA HIS A 344 -7.56 -14.79 -0.41
C HIS A 344 -7.60 -13.94 0.87
N ILE A 345 -7.95 -14.53 2.01
CA ILE A 345 -7.79 -13.87 3.32
C ILE A 345 -6.37 -14.16 3.79
N ASN A 346 -5.52 -13.18 3.55
CA ASN A 346 -4.15 -13.13 4.02
C ASN A 346 -4.13 -12.66 5.49
N SER A 347 -3.11 -11.91 5.90
CA SER A 347 -3.03 -11.22 7.19
C SER A 347 -2.13 -10.01 7.02
N ALA A 348 -2.23 -9.01 7.89
CA ALA A 348 -1.21 -7.97 8.01
C ALA A 348 0.20 -8.59 8.17
N VAL A 349 0.32 -9.72 8.91
CA VAL A 349 1.61 -10.43 9.08
C VAL A 349 2.10 -11.19 7.85
N GLY A 350 1.34 -11.15 6.74
CA GLY A 350 1.80 -11.61 5.44
C GLY A 350 2.65 -10.58 4.70
N HIS A 351 2.66 -9.31 5.15
CA HIS A 351 3.44 -8.21 4.57
C HIS A 351 4.62 -7.77 5.45
N TYR A 352 4.61 -8.15 6.74
CA TYR A 352 5.64 -7.80 7.71
C TYR A 352 5.61 -8.77 8.91
N LEU A 353 6.67 -8.82 9.72
CA LEU A 353 6.66 -9.50 11.01
C LEU A 353 6.34 -8.49 12.13
N PRO A 354 5.31 -8.71 12.97
CA PRO A 354 5.06 -7.87 14.15
C PRO A 354 6.05 -8.24 15.27
N GLY A 355 6.81 -7.27 15.77
CA GLY A 355 7.97 -7.49 16.64
C GLY A 355 7.71 -8.07 18.05
N MET A 356 6.47 -8.39 18.42
CA MET A 356 6.15 -8.79 19.81
C MET A 356 6.00 -10.31 20.05
N ARG A 357 5.88 -11.18 19.02
CA ARG A 357 5.57 -12.62 19.24
C ARG A 357 6.14 -13.55 18.15
N PRO A 358 6.50 -14.80 18.49
CA PRO A 358 6.92 -15.81 17.52
C PRO A 358 5.71 -16.35 16.74
N VAL A 359 5.42 -15.69 15.61
CA VAL A 359 4.42 -16.11 14.63
C VAL A 359 5.07 -16.58 13.32
N THR A 360 6.36 -16.95 13.35
CA THR A 360 7.23 -17.08 12.18
C THR A 360 6.67 -17.99 11.09
N MET A 361 6.18 -19.19 11.43
CA MET A 361 5.61 -20.12 10.46
C MET A 361 4.25 -19.66 9.92
N TYR A 362 3.44 -18.96 10.73
CA TYR A 362 2.21 -18.33 10.28
C TYR A 362 2.50 -17.15 9.34
N ALA A 363 3.43 -16.28 9.69
CA ALA A 363 3.89 -15.17 8.84
C ALA A 363 4.48 -15.68 7.52
N ALA A 364 5.36 -16.69 7.54
CA ALA A 364 5.89 -17.33 6.34
C ALA A 364 4.77 -17.86 5.42
N SER A 365 3.76 -18.52 6.01
CA SER A 365 2.59 -18.98 5.24
C SER A 365 1.80 -17.83 4.60
N LYS A 366 1.71 -16.68 5.27
CA LYS A 366 0.98 -15.50 4.79
C LYS A 366 1.79 -14.68 3.77
N HIS A 367 3.11 -14.66 3.85
CA HIS A 367 3.98 -14.16 2.78
C HIS A 367 3.86 -15.04 1.52
N ALA A 368 3.82 -16.37 1.66
CA ALA A 368 3.56 -17.27 0.53
C ALA A 368 2.19 -17.00 -0.13
N VAL A 369 1.15 -16.68 0.65
CA VAL A 369 -0.17 -16.28 0.11
C VAL A 369 -0.10 -14.99 -0.72
N ILE A 370 0.77 -14.02 -0.39
CA ILE A 370 0.98 -12.85 -1.27
C ILE A 370 1.51 -13.29 -2.64
N VAL A 371 2.61 -14.05 -2.65
CA VAL A 371 3.27 -14.47 -3.90
C VAL A 371 2.32 -15.31 -4.75
N LEU A 372 1.57 -16.24 -4.16
CA LEU A 372 0.55 -17.03 -4.86
C LEU A 372 -0.59 -16.18 -5.42
N THR A 373 -1.04 -15.14 -4.70
CA THR A 373 -2.08 -14.22 -5.18
C THR A 373 -1.58 -13.44 -6.41
N GLU A 374 -0.36 -12.92 -6.33
CA GLU A 374 0.22 -12.10 -7.39
C GLU A 374 0.60 -12.92 -8.63
N GLY A 375 1.16 -14.12 -8.45
CA GLY A 375 1.39 -15.07 -9.52
C GLY A 375 0.11 -15.43 -10.27
N LEU A 376 -0.98 -15.72 -9.54
CA LEU A 376 -2.27 -16.06 -10.15
C LEU A 376 -2.86 -14.90 -10.97
N ARG A 377 -2.70 -13.65 -10.54
CA ARG A 377 -3.15 -12.49 -11.35
C ARG A 377 -2.46 -12.47 -12.71
N ARG A 378 -1.15 -12.69 -12.73
CA ARG A 378 -0.34 -12.69 -13.95
C ARG A 378 -0.72 -13.85 -14.87
N GLU A 379 -0.92 -15.04 -14.30
CA GLU A 379 -1.41 -16.23 -15.02
C GLU A 379 -2.77 -15.96 -15.69
N LEU A 380 -3.76 -15.43 -14.95
CA LEU A 380 -5.09 -15.16 -15.49
C LEU A 380 -5.09 -14.08 -16.58
N VAL A 381 -4.23 -13.06 -16.45
CA VAL A 381 -4.01 -12.04 -17.49
C VAL A 381 -3.42 -12.67 -18.76
N GLN A 382 -2.39 -13.53 -18.64
CA GLN A 382 -1.80 -14.24 -19.78
C GLN A 382 -2.81 -15.16 -20.48
N LEU A 383 -3.75 -15.75 -19.74
CA LEU A 383 -4.83 -16.59 -20.26
C LEU A 383 -6.03 -15.77 -20.83
N GLY A 384 -5.97 -14.44 -20.82
CA GLY A 384 -7.06 -13.57 -21.28
C GLY A 384 -8.34 -13.66 -20.44
N SER A 385 -8.23 -14.12 -19.19
CA SER A 385 -9.37 -14.25 -18.29
C SER A 385 -9.73 -12.90 -17.64
N LYS A 386 -11.02 -12.67 -17.37
CA LYS A 386 -11.52 -11.50 -16.61
C LYS A 386 -11.85 -11.86 -15.15
N ILE A 387 -11.45 -13.05 -14.70
CA ILE A 387 -11.61 -13.50 -13.31
C ILE A 387 -10.73 -12.61 -12.40
N LYS A 388 -11.34 -12.05 -11.36
CA LYS A 388 -10.67 -11.13 -10.43
C LYS A 388 -9.96 -11.89 -9.31
N VAL A 389 -8.82 -11.38 -8.84
CA VAL A 389 -8.08 -11.94 -7.70
C VAL A 389 -7.73 -10.87 -6.68
N THR A 390 -8.33 -10.96 -5.50
CA THR A 390 -8.14 -10.02 -4.38
C THR A 390 -7.46 -10.73 -3.22
N SER A 391 -6.49 -10.07 -2.60
CA SER A 391 -5.98 -10.46 -1.27
C SER A 391 -6.46 -9.40 -0.27
N ILE A 392 -7.07 -9.85 0.83
CA ILE A 392 -7.48 -9.02 1.96
C ILE A 392 -6.56 -9.39 3.12
N SER A 393 -5.97 -8.40 3.78
CA SER A 393 -5.01 -8.62 4.88
C SER A 393 -5.53 -8.00 6.18
N PRO A 394 -6.37 -8.71 6.95
CA PRO A 394 -6.86 -8.21 8.23
C PRO A 394 -5.73 -7.99 9.24
N GLY A 395 -5.87 -6.92 10.04
CA GLY A 395 -5.16 -6.76 11.30
C GLY A 395 -5.79 -7.61 12.41
N LEU A 396 -5.41 -7.34 13.67
CA LEU A 396 -5.97 -8.04 14.83
C LEU A 396 -7.51 -7.95 14.85
N THR A 397 -8.16 -9.11 14.85
CA THR A 397 -9.63 -9.23 14.80
C THR A 397 -10.12 -10.24 15.85
N VAL A 398 -11.12 -9.85 16.62
CA VAL A 398 -11.67 -10.69 17.71
C VAL A 398 -12.35 -11.93 17.12
N THR A 399 -11.69 -13.07 17.24
CA THR A 399 -12.14 -14.38 16.73
C THR A 399 -11.62 -15.49 17.65
N GLU A 400 -12.05 -16.75 17.48
CA GLU A 400 -11.47 -17.89 18.21
C GLU A 400 -9.94 -18.04 18.02
N PHE A 401 -9.35 -17.42 16.99
CA PHE A 401 -7.89 -17.33 16.81
C PHE A 401 -7.19 -16.65 17.99
N ALA A 402 -7.87 -15.71 18.67
CA ALA A 402 -7.33 -15.04 19.85
C ALA A 402 -7.22 -15.96 21.08
N ASN A 403 -7.97 -17.06 21.12
CA ASN A 403 -7.93 -18.02 22.24
C ASN A 403 -6.62 -18.83 22.29
N VAL A 404 -5.82 -18.78 21.22
CA VAL A 404 -4.46 -19.36 21.18
C VAL A 404 -3.51 -18.61 22.14
N TYR A 405 -3.87 -17.42 22.62
CA TYR A 405 -2.98 -16.53 23.37
C TYR A 405 -3.23 -16.46 24.89
N GLY A 406 -4.15 -17.28 25.45
CA GLY A 406 -4.37 -17.38 26.89
C GLY A 406 -5.13 -16.21 27.56
N PRO A 407 -5.61 -16.39 28.81
CA PRO A 407 -6.49 -15.41 29.47
C PRO A 407 -5.77 -14.14 29.97
N GLU A 408 -4.50 -14.23 30.37
CA GLU A 408 -3.73 -13.10 30.92
C GLU A 408 -3.51 -12.00 29.88
N VAL A 409 -3.32 -12.38 28.61
CA VAL A 409 -3.21 -11.45 27.47
C VAL A 409 -4.49 -10.62 27.28
N LYS A 410 -5.66 -11.13 27.68
CA LYS A 410 -6.92 -10.38 27.60
C LYS A 410 -6.99 -9.24 28.64
N LYS A 411 -6.28 -9.36 29.75
CA LYS A 411 -6.26 -8.37 30.84
C LYS A 411 -5.28 -7.22 30.57
N PHE A 412 -4.10 -7.56 30.06
CA PHE A 412 -3.04 -6.59 29.73
C PHE A 412 -3.47 -5.55 28.66
N LEU A 413 -4.42 -5.90 27.79
CA LEU A 413 -4.86 -5.06 26.68
C LEU A 413 -5.78 -3.88 27.07
N TYR A 414 -6.25 -3.75 28.33
CA TYR A 414 -7.38 -2.85 28.63
C TYR A 414 -7.38 -2.04 29.95
N GLU A 415 -6.52 -2.29 30.97
CA GLU A 415 -6.88 -1.94 32.38
C GLU A 415 -6.09 -0.83 33.14
N GLU A 416 -4.77 -0.63 32.99
CA GLU A 416 -3.94 0.09 34.00
C GLU A 416 -3.02 1.23 33.46
N ASN A 417 -2.49 2.13 34.32
CA ASN A 417 -1.86 3.41 33.95
C ASN A 417 -0.94 4.03 35.06
N ALA A 418 0.23 4.63 34.74
CA ALA A 418 0.92 5.68 35.54
C ALA A 418 2.06 6.42 34.80
N VAL A 419 2.61 7.51 35.37
CA VAL A 419 2.89 8.81 34.69
C VAL A 419 4.31 9.37 34.93
N LEU A 420 4.90 10.15 34.00
CA LEU A 420 5.59 11.46 34.25
C LEU A 420 6.09 12.17 32.96
N GLN A 421 6.40 13.48 33.06
CA GLN A 421 6.63 14.42 31.95
C GLN A 421 8.09 14.95 31.86
N ALA A 422 8.46 15.50 30.70
CA ALA A 422 9.59 16.43 30.53
C ALA A 422 9.20 17.58 29.58
N LYS A 423 9.83 18.76 29.71
CA LYS A 423 9.50 19.99 28.97
C LYS A 423 10.62 20.43 28.02
N ASP A 424 10.26 21.26 27.04
CA ASP A 424 11.14 21.78 26.01
C ASP A 424 12.14 22.86 26.51
N ILE A 425 13.44 22.66 26.21
CA ILE A 425 14.49 23.66 26.06
C ILE A 425 15.49 23.07 25.04
N ALA A 426 15.72 23.70 23.87
CA ALA A 426 16.63 23.14 22.85
C ALA A 426 17.46 24.21 22.10
N ASP A 427 16.80 25.22 21.53
CA ASP A 427 17.42 26.12 20.53
C ASP A 427 18.64 26.91 21.03
N ALA A 428 18.67 27.26 22.32
CA ALA A 428 19.77 28.03 22.92
C ALA A 428 20.98 27.17 23.33
N GLU A 429 20.79 25.88 23.64
CA GLU A 429 21.86 25.01 24.13
C GLU A 429 22.67 24.39 22.99
N LEU A 430 22.03 24.10 21.85
CA LEU A 430 22.70 23.47 20.69
C LEU A 430 23.91 24.28 20.19
N ALA A 431 23.75 25.60 20.09
CA ALA A 431 24.85 26.50 19.69
C ALA A 431 25.97 26.61 20.74
N ALA A 432 25.67 26.37 22.01
CA ALA A 432 26.66 26.38 23.09
C ALA A 432 27.48 25.08 23.14
N GLY A 433 26.84 23.93 22.91
CA GLY A 433 27.49 22.61 22.91
C GLY A 433 28.47 22.39 21.75
N LEU A 434 28.29 23.08 20.62
CA LEU A 434 29.12 22.94 19.42
C LEU A 434 30.43 23.74 19.42
N LYS A 435 30.75 24.50 20.49
CA LYS A 435 31.93 25.39 20.55
C LYS A 435 33.28 24.71 20.28
N ASN A 436 33.39 23.40 20.55
CA ASN A 436 34.60 22.60 20.35
C ASN A 436 34.45 21.55 19.24
N ALA A 437 33.36 21.59 18.45
CA ALA A 437 33.17 20.68 17.33
C ALA A 437 34.08 21.06 16.15
N PRO A 438 34.52 20.10 15.31
CA PRO A 438 35.33 20.39 14.13
C PRO A 438 34.56 21.13 13.02
N GLY A 439 33.22 21.05 13.03
CA GLY A 439 32.33 21.75 12.10
C GLY A 439 31.78 23.07 12.66
N LYS A 440 31.24 23.92 11.79
CA LYS A 440 30.56 25.18 12.16
C LYS A 440 29.07 25.11 11.81
N LEU A 441 28.21 25.49 12.76
CA LEU A 441 26.77 25.65 12.53
C LEU A 441 26.47 27.07 12.05
N TYR A 442 25.71 27.18 10.97
CA TYR A 442 25.15 28.44 10.47
C TYR A 442 23.63 28.35 10.47
N ALA A 443 22.96 29.21 11.24
CA ALA A 443 21.49 29.27 11.28
C ALA A 443 20.97 30.22 10.20
N VAL A 444 20.11 29.72 9.33
CA VAL A 444 19.38 30.50 8.31
C VAL A 444 17.89 30.25 8.53
N LYS A 445 17.10 31.33 8.65
CA LYS A 445 15.65 31.24 8.83
C LYS A 445 14.96 31.22 7.47
N ALA A 446 14.11 30.22 7.23
CA ALA A 446 13.19 30.15 6.10
C ALA A 446 11.94 29.35 6.48
N ASP A 447 10.75 29.79 6.06
CA ASP A 447 9.53 28.98 6.08
C ASP A 447 9.52 28.03 4.87
N ILE A 448 9.73 26.74 5.13
CA ILE A 448 9.89 25.69 4.12
C ILE A 448 8.60 25.47 3.28
N ALA A 449 7.47 26.03 3.69
CA ALA A 449 6.26 26.08 2.87
C ALA A 449 6.32 27.12 1.72
N LYS A 450 7.29 28.05 1.72
CA LYS A 450 7.39 29.16 0.75
C LYS A 450 8.64 29.04 -0.12
N GLU A 451 8.45 28.92 -1.43
CA GLU A 451 9.54 28.71 -2.40
C GLU A 451 10.53 29.89 -2.41
N GLU A 452 10.04 31.12 -2.21
CA GLU A 452 10.85 32.33 -2.19
C GLU A 452 11.82 32.38 -1.00
N GLU A 453 11.40 31.88 0.17
CA GLU A 453 12.27 31.79 1.36
C GLU A 453 13.31 30.66 1.23
N ILE A 454 12.98 29.57 0.52
CA ILE A 454 13.94 28.51 0.18
C ILE A 454 15.02 29.05 -0.77
N LEU A 455 14.62 29.73 -1.84
CA LEU A 455 15.56 30.32 -2.81
C LEU A 455 16.49 31.33 -2.13
N ALA A 456 15.96 32.21 -1.27
CA ALA A 456 16.76 33.15 -0.49
C ALA A 456 17.78 32.47 0.45
N ALA A 457 17.44 31.29 1.01
CA ALA A 457 18.38 30.50 1.80
C ALA A 457 19.50 29.91 0.95
N PHE A 458 19.21 29.39 -0.25
CA PHE A 458 20.23 28.90 -1.19
C PHE A 458 21.14 30.01 -1.71
N ASP A 459 20.61 31.19 -2.02
CA ASP A 459 21.40 32.38 -2.38
C ASP A 459 22.36 32.77 -1.24
N TRP A 460 21.88 32.73 0.01
CA TRP A 460 22.71 32.97 1.18
C TRP A 460 23.82 31.91 1.32
N ILE A 461 23.50 30.63 1.16
CA ILE A 461 24.50 29.54 1.23
C ILE A 461 25.55 29.70 0.12
N LYS A 462 25.12 29.93 -1.13
CA LYS A 462 26.01 30.15 -2.28
C LYS A 462 26.95 31.33 -2.04
N LYS A 463 26.44 32.44 -1.51
CA LYS A 463 27.22 33.66 -1.22
C LYS A 463 28.22 33.52 -0.08
N ASN A 464 27.89 32.77 0.98
CA ASN A 464 28.68 32.74 2.22
C ASN A 464 29.49 31.45 2.42
N LEU A 465 29.02 30.32 1.87
CA LEU A 465 29.58 28.98 2.09
C LEU A 465 29.97 28.26 0.77
N GLY A 466 29.60 28.81 -0.38
CA GLY A 466 29.97 28.31 -1.71
C GLY A 466 28.98 27.34 -2.36
N GLY A 467 28.17 26.60 -1.59
CA GLY A 467 27.12 25.71 -2.12
C GLY A 467 26.69 24.61 -1.15
N VAL A 468 25.89 23.66 -1.65
CA VAL A 468 25.38 22.49 -0.88
C VAL A 468 25.88 21.18 -1.49
N ASP A 469 26.64 20.41 -0.72
CA ASP A 469 27.15 19.07 -1.10
C ASP A 469 26.32 17.92 -0.52
N ILE A 470 25.67 18.15 0.63
CA ILE A 470 24.81 17.20 1.33
C ILE A 470 23.51 17.93 1.71
N LEU A 471 22.36 17.34 1.41
CA LEU A 471 21.05 17.82 1.83
C LEU A 471 20.39 16.80 2.75
N ILE A 472 19.90 17.24 3.91
CA ILE A 472 19.08 16.40 4.81
C ILE A 472 17.69 17.05 4.91
N ASN A 473 16.73 16.52 4.16
CA ASN A 473 15.33 16.92 4.23
C ASN A 473 14.68 16.31 5.48
N ASN A 474 14.90 16.94 6.63
CA ASN A 474 14.35 16.53 7.93
C ASN A 474 12.97 17.14 8.25
N ALA A 475 12.67 18.31 7.70
CA ALA A 475 11.48 19.07 8.10
C ALA A 475 10.18 18.32 7.77
N GLY A 476 9.26 18.28 8.74
CA GLY A 476 7.95 17.67 8.55
C GLY A 476 6.94 18.10 9.59
N VAL A 477 5.67 18.20 9.18
CA VAL A 477 4.52 18.53 10.04
C VAL A 477 3.39 17.52 9.83
N GLY A 478 2.45 17.47 10.77
CA GLY A 478 1.29 16.55 10.76
C GLY A 478 0.03 17.23 11.26
N THR A 479 -1.11 16.53 11.13
CA THR A 479 -2.42 16.93 11.65
C THR A 479 -3.27 15.69 11.94
N THR A 480 -4.26 15.84 12.81
CA THR A 480 -5.27 14.84 13.17
C THR A 480 -6.58 14.96 12.37
N GLU A 481 -6.66 15.91 11.43
CA GLU A 481 -7.81 16.07 10.52
C GLU A 481 -8.07 14.82 9.66
N THR A 482 -9.34 14.45 9.55
CA THR A 482 -9.79 13.37 8.67
C THR A 482 -10.07 13.88 7.25
N LEU A 483 -10.25 12.98 6.28
CA LEU A 483 -10.72 13.35 4.93
C LEU A 483 -12.09 14.04 4.91
N SER A 484 -12.89 13.94 5.97
CA SER A 484 -14.17 14.64 6.11
C SER A 484 -14.01 16.09 6.60
N ASP A 485 -12.82 16.45 7.08
CA ASP A 485 -12.55 17.67 7.84
C ASP A 485 -11.32 18.44 7.32
N VAL A 486 -10.71 18.02 6.18
CA VAL A 486 -9.49 18.64 5.65
C VAL A 486 -9.60 20.16 5.49
N SER A 487 -8.59 20.87 6.04
CA SER A 487 -8.47 22.32 6.05
C SER A 487 -7.10 22.79 5.50
N ASP A 488 -6.80 24.09 5.62
CA ASP A 488 -5.45 24.63 5.35
C ASP A 488 -4.36 23.97 6.21
N GLY A 489 -4.69 23.46 7.38
CA GLY A 489 -3.79 22.63 8.20
C GLY A 489 -3.36 21.35 7.49
N SER A 490 -4.30 20.68 6.80
CA SER A 490 -4.03 19.53 5.93
C SER A 490 -3.18 19.90 4.70
N TRP A 491 -3.38 21.08 4.11
CA TRP A 491 -2.60 21.51 2.94
C TRP A 491 -1.15 21.85 3.29
N ARG A 492 -0.91 22.50 4.45
CA ARG A 492 0.45 22.81 4.93
C ARG A 492 1.34 21.57 5.09
N ILE A 493 0.77 20.39 5.30
CA ILE A 493 1.51 19.11 5.33
C ILE A 493 2.10 18.80 3.95
N LEU A 494 1.35 18.99 2.87
CA LEU A 494 1.86 18.77 1.52
C LEU A 494 2.87 19.87 1.15
N ASP A 495 2.60 21.12 1.54
CA ASP A 495 3.52 22.24 1.28
C ASP A 495 4.89 22.04 1.93
N VAL A 496 4.95 21.55 3.18
CA VAL A 496 6.23 21.29 3.88
C VAL A 496 6.82 19.94 3.49
N ASN A 497 6.08 18.84 3.69
CA ASN A 497 6.63 17.49 3.63
C ASN A 497 6.91 17.01 2.20
N VAL A 498 6.24 17.60 1.19
CA VAL A 498 6.32 17.15 -0.21
C VAL A 498 6.90 18.24 -1.11
N LYS A 499 6.26 19.41 -1.16
CA LYS A 499 6.67 20.52 -2.04
C LYS A 499 7.99 21.14 -1.57
N GLY A 500 8.09 21.55 -0.30
CA GLY A 500 9.31 22.11 0.28
C GLY A 500 10.50 21.17 0.15
N LEU A 501 10.33 19.89 0.54
CA LEU A 501 11.31 18.82 0.32
C LEU A 501 11.78 18.73 -1.14
N SER A 502 10.85 18.77 -2.10
CA SER A 502 11.17 18.68 -3.53
C SER A 502 11.95 19.92 -4.03
N ILE A 503 11.59 21.12 -3.58
CA ILE A 503 12.27 22.38 -3.93
C ILE A 503 13.69 22.40 -3.34
N PHE A 504 13.87 22.01 -2.07
CA PHE A 504 15.19 21.89 -1.46
C PHE A 504 16.08 20.91 -2.24
N THR A 505 15.53 19.74 -2.62
CA THR A 505 16.22 18.76 -3.46
C THR A 505 16.60 19.32 -4.83
N ARG A 506 15.67 20.01 -5.51
CA ARG A 506 15.90 20.69 -6.80
C ARG A 506 17.06 21.68 -6.72
N GLU A 507 17.07 22.56 -5.73
CA GLU A 507 18.11 23.57 -5.56
C GLU A 507 19.45 23.00 -5.05
N ALA A 508 19.45 21.95 -4.23
CA ALA A 508 20.67 21.24 -3.87
C ALA A 508 21.33 20.57 -5.08
N LEU A 509 20.55 19.88 -5.93
CA LEU A 509 21.05 19.26 -7.15
C LEU A 509 21.56 20.29 -8.17
N LYS A 510 20.89 21.45 -8.31
CA LYS A 510 21.41 22.59 -9.07
C LYS A 510 22.74 23.08 -8.49
N SER A 511 22.83 23.29 -7.17
CA SER A 511 24.05 23.73 -6.49
C SER A 511 25.21 22.75 -6.69
N MET A 512 24.96 21.44 -6.65
CA MET A 512 25.97 20.41 -6.96
C MET A 512 26.41 20.50 -8.43
N LYS A 513 25.45 20.52 -9.37
CA LYS A 513 25.67 20.58 -10.82
C LYS A 513 26.46 21.82 -11.25
N GLU A 514 26.13 23.00 -10.73
CA GLU A 514 26.86 24.26 -11.00
C GLU A 514 28.33 24.21 -10.59
N ARG A 515 28.66 23.40 -9.57
CA ARG A 515 30.01 23.29 -8.99
C ARG A 515 30.77 22.05 -9.47
N GLY A 516 30.17 21.25 -10.35
CA GLY A 516 30.75 19.99 -10.83
C GLY A 516 30.78 18.86 -9.80
N VAL A 517 30.05 18.99 -8.68
CA VAL A 517 29.91 17.94 -7.67
C VAL A 517 28.97 16.87 -8.22
N ASN A 518 29.43 15.63 -8.25
CA ASN A 518 28.68 14.50 -8.82
C ASN A 518 28.53 13.33 -7.85
N ASP A 519 29.05 13.45 -6.63
CA ASP A 519 29.12 12.45 -5.56
C ASP A 519 28.55 12.98 -4.24
N GLY A 520 27.64 13.96 -4.32
CA GLY A 520 26.90 14.49 -3.18
C GLY A 520 25.88 13.49 -2.61
N HIS A 521 25.17 13.87 -1.55
CA HIS A 521 24.18 12.99 -0.91
C HIS A 521 22.90 13.74 -0.54
N ILE A 522 21.75 13.23 -1.01
CA ILE A 522 20.41 13.68 -0.61
C ILE A 522 19.82 12.65 0.37
N ILE A 523 19.45 13.08 1.58
CA ILE A 523 18.82 12.24 2.59
C ILE A 523 17.42 12.76 2.89
N HIS A 524 16.41 11.92 2.74
CA HIS A 524 15.03 12.23 3.08
C HIS A 524 14.65 11.52 4.40
N ILE A 525 14.25 12.29 5.41
CA ILE A 525 13.69 11.73 6.64
C ILE A 525 12.21 11.46 6.39
N ASN A 526 11.92 10.21 6.08
CA ASN A 526 10.60 9.67 5.78
C ASN A 526 9.90 9.27 7.10
N SER A 527 9.22 8.13 7.15
CA SER A 527 8.58 7.54 8.33
C SER A 527 8.06 6.15 7.96
N ILE A 528 7.87 5.26 8.95
CA ILE A 528 7.04 4.04 8.76
C ILE A 528 5.66 4.34 8.15
N ALA A 529 5.11 5.54 8.40
CA ALA A 529 3.86 6.03 7.83
C ALA A 529 3.88 6.23 6.30
N GLY A 530 5.07 6.24 5.68
CA GLY A 530 5.26 6.27 4.22
C GLY A 530 5.37 4.89 3.57
N HIS A 531 5.26 3.82 4.37
CA HIS A 531 5.36 2.42 3.92
C HIS A 531 4.11 1.62 4.27
N TYR A 532 3.49 1.89 5.42
CA TYR A 532 2.22 1.30 5.86
C TYR A 532 1.42 2.28 6.73
N LEU A 533 0.14 1.96 6.96
CA LEU A 533 -0.72 2.68 7.90
C LEU A 533 -0.68 1.99 9.28
N PRO A 534 0.11 2.46 10.27
CA PRO A 534 -0.07 2.06 11.66
C PRO A 534 -1.51 2.32 12.13
N GLY A 535 -2.07 1.37 12.90
CA GLY A 535 -3.40 1.52 13.49
C GLY A 535 -3.42 2.48 14.69
N GLY A 536 -4.63 2.85 15.13
CA GLY A 536 -4.85 3.70 16.31
C GLY A 536 -5.59 4.99 15.94
N HIS A 537 -4.96 5.86 15.17
CA HIS A 537 -5.40 7.26 14.99
C HIS A 537 -5.36 7.74 13.54
N THR A 538 -6.31 8.59 13.15
CA THR A 538 -6.49 9.06 11.77
C THR A 538 -5.63 10.28 11.43
N VAL A 539 -4.36 10.05 11.05
CA VAL A 539 -3.48 11.10 10.48
C VAL A 539 -3.31 10.93 8.96
N SER A 540 -4.42 10.83 8.22
CA SER A 540 -4.44 10.39 6.82
C SER A 540 -3.58 11.25 5.88
N MET A 541 -3.59 12.57 6.05
CA MET A 541 -2.79 13.49 5.23
C MET A 541 -1.28 13.37 5.49
N TYR A 542 -0.88 13.09 6.74
CA TYR A 542 0.51 12.81 7.08
C TYR A 542 1.01 11.54 6.38
N HIS A 543 0.25 10.45 6.45
CA HIS A 543 0.56 9.21 5.73
C HIS A 543 0.68 9.45 4.21
N ALA A 544 -0.31 10.13 3.60
CA ALA A 544 -0.26 10.46 2.17
C ALA A 544 1.01 11.25 1.80
N SER A 545 1.42 12.20 2.64
CA SER A 545 2.65 12.96 2.43
C SER A 545 3.92 12.09 2.51
N LYS A 546 3.99 11.14 3.46
CA LYS A 546 5.16 10.27 3.62
C LYS A 546 5.21 9.18 2.54
N TYR A 547 4.07 8.67 2.07
CA TYR A 547 4.02 7.84 0.85
C TYR A 547 4.50 8.62 -0.39
N ALA A 548 4.17 9.90 -0.51
CA ALA A 548 4.72 10.75 -1.58
C ALA A 548 6.24 10.90 -1.44
N VAL A 549 6.79 11.08 -0.22
CA VAL A 549 8.25 11.07 0.02
C VAL A 549 8.89 9.74 -0.41
N THR A 550 8.30 8.59 -0.08
CA THR A 550 8.79 7.27 -0.52
C THR A 550 8.93 7.21 -2.05
N VAL A 551 7.87 7.61 -2.78
CA VAL A 551 7.84 7.58 -4.26
C VAL A 551 8.80 8.61 -4.87
N LEU A 552 8.84 9.84 -4.34
CA LEU A 552 9.75 10.89 -4.82
C LEU A 552 11.23 10.50 -4.62
N THR A 553 11.56 9.84 -3.51
CA THR A 553 12.94 9.39 -3.23
C THR A 553 13.38 8.32 -4.24
N GLU A 554 12.52 7.33 -4.52
CA GLU A 554 12.81 6.28 -5.49
C GLU A 554 12.79 6.79 -6.95
N GLY A 555 11.89 7.71 -7.27
CA GLY A 555 11.88 8.42 -8.55
C GLY A 555 13.19 9.17 -8.80
N LEU A 556 13.67 9.92 -7.80
CA LEU A 556 14.93 10.66 -7.88
C LEU A 556 16.14 9.75 -8.06
N ARG A 557 16.22 8.60 -7.36
CA ARG A 557 17.29 7.63 -7.59
C ARG A 557 17.36 7.22 -9.06
N ARG A 558 16.22 6.86 -9.64
CA ARG A 558 16.13 6.42 -11.05
C ARG A 558 16.50 7.54 -12.02
N GLU A 559 16.06 8.77 -11.75
CA GLU A 559 16.43 9.96 -12.52
C GLU A 559 17.94 10.20 -12.51
N LEU A 560 18.57 10.20 -11.33
CA LEU A 560 20.02 10.40 -11.19
C LEU A 560 20.83 9.27 -11.86
N VAL A 561 20.38 8.02 -11.76
CA VAL A 561 21.00 6.88 -12.48
C VAL A 561 20.87 7.03 -14.00
N GLN A 562 19.72 7.49 -14.51
CA GLN A 562 19.54 7.77 -15.95
C GLN A 562 20.43 8.92 -16.43
N LEU A 563 20.65 9.94 -15.60
CA LEU A 563 21.56 11.05 -15.86
C LEU A 563 23.05 10.69 -15.68
N GLY A 564 23.37 9.47 -15.23
CA GLY A 564 24.75 9.03 -14.98
C GLY A 564 25.41 9.72 -13.77
N SER A 565 24.60 10.28 -12.85
CA SER A 565 25.10 10.89 -11.64
C SER A 565 25.53 9.85 -10.60
N LYS A 566 26.53 10.18 -9.77
CA LYS A 566 26.92 9.35 -8.61
C LYS A 566 26.38 9.91 -7.29
N THR A 567 25.53 10.95 -7.36
CA THR A 567 24.90 11.55 -6.19
C THR A 567 23.97 10.54 -5.53
N LYS A 568 24.23 10.23 -4.26
CA LYS A 568 23.48 9.22 -3.52
C LYS A 568 22.13 9.76 -3.04
N VAL A 569 21.11 8.91 -2.98
CA VAL A 569 19.82 9.25 -2.37
C VAL A 569 19.35 8.19 -1.39
N THR A 570 19.18 8.58 -0.12
CA THR A 570 18.74 7.70 0.97
C THR A 570 17.44 8.17 1.59
N SER A 571 16.55 7.22 1.87
CA SER A 571 15.40 7.40 2.75
C SER A 571 15.75 6.81 4.12
N ILE A 572 15.38 7.50 5.20
CA ILE A 572 15.43 6.96 6.56
C ILE A 572 14.00 7.02 7.09
N SER A 573 13.47 5.91 7.57
CA SER A 573 12.05 5.75 7.92
C SER A 573 11.88 5.39 9.41
N PRO A 574 11.84 6.39 10.30
CA PRO A 574 11.64 6.15 11.73
C PRO A 574 10.23 5.66 12.07
N GLY A 575 10.17 4.84 13.13
CA GLY A 575 9.00 4.58 13.94
C GLY A 575 8.67 5.76 14.86
N VAL A 576 8.14 5.48 16.06
CA VAL A 576 7.88 6.52 17.07
C VAL A 576 9.22 7.07 17.59
N VAL A 577 9.44 8.37 17.39
CA VAL A 577 10.60 9.11 17.91
C VAL A 577 10.11 10.16 18.92
N ALA A 578 10.69 10.17 20.13
CA ALA A 578 10.41 11.15 21.17
C ALA A 578 10.80 12.56 20.71
N THR A 579 9.81 13.29 20.21
CA THR A 579 9.94 14.62 19.58
C THR A 579 8.67 15.43 19.79
N GLU A 580 8.77 16.73 19.57
CA GLU A 580 7.67 17.69 19.55
C GLU A 580 6.60 17.41 18.48
N PHE A 581 6.87 16.53 17.50
CA PHE A 581 5.88 16.12 16.48
C PHE A 581 4.58 15.61 17.11
N PHE A 582 4.66 14.90 18.24
CA PHE A 582 3.48 14.35 18.91
C PHE A 582 2.63 15.41 19.65
N ASN A 583 3.00 16.69 19.61
CA ASN A 583 2.17 17.80 20.07
C ASN A 583 0.92 18.06 19.19
N ILE A 584 0.81 17.42 18.02
CA ILE A 584 -0.40 17.47 17.18
C ILE A 584 -1.59 16.68 17.77
N PHE A 585 -1.32 15.81 18.74
CA PHE A 585 -2.32 14.99 19.42
C PHE A 585 -2.75 15.63 20.74
N ASP A 586 -3.97 15.30 21.18
CA ASP A 586 -4.42 15.63 22.53
C ASP A 586 -3.55 14.92 23.60
N PRO A 587 -3.58 15.35 24.88
CA PRO A 587 -2.73 14.77 25.92
C PRO A 587 -2.92 13.28 26.18
N GLU A 588 -4.10 12.71 25.93
CA GLU A 588 -4.37 11.28 26.13
C GLU A 588 -3.78 10.46 24.98
N THR A 589 -4.05 10.85 23.73
CA THR A 589 -3.48 10.22 22.54
C THR A 589 -1.95 10.39 22.46
N LYS A 590 -1.42 11.58 22.78
CA LYS A 590 0.04 11.80 22.88
C LYS A 590 0.69 10.85 23.89
N LYS A 591 0.02 10.62 25.02
CA LYS A 591 0.46 9.68 26.04
C LYS A 591 0.34 8.23 25.59
N GLU A 592 -0.64 7.87 24.75
CA GLU A 592 -0.74 6.53 24.16
C GLU A 592 0.44 6.22 23.22
N PHE A 593 0.90 7.21 22.44
CA PHE A 593 2.09 7.06 21.59
C PHE A 593 3.43 7.05 22.35
N LEU A 594 3.57 7.86 23.42
CA LEU A 594 4.85 8.09 24.09
C LEU A 594 4.97 7.44 25.49
N GLY A 595 3.88 6.89 26.04
CA GLY A 595 3.80 6.41 27.41
C GLY A 595 3.71 4.89 27.50
N GLY A 596 4.81 4.25 27.91
CA GLY A 596 4.86 2.83 28.27
C GLY A 596 5.43 1.89 27.19
N ASN A 597 5.69 2.38 25.98
CA ASN A 597 6.46 1.67 24.96
C ASN A 597 7.87 2.28 24.82
N PRO A 598 8.89 1.49 24.43
CA PRO A 598 10.14 2.03 23.94
C PRO A 598 9.91 3.02 22.79
N VAL A 599 10.70 4.10 22.75
CA VAL A 599 10.64 5.14 21.72
C VAL A 599 12.06 5.53 21.29
N LEU A 600 12.24 5.75 19.99
CA LEU A 600 13.52 6.23 19.45
C LEU A 600 13.78 7.65 19.95
N GLN A 601 15.04 8.02 20.07
CA GLN A 601 15.51 9.36 20.36
C GLN A 601 15.96 10.05 19.07
N ALA A 602 15.94 11.38 19.03
CA ALA A 602 16.45 12.14 17.89
C ALA A 602 17.92 11.77 17.54
N LYS A 603 18.72 11.40 18.55
CA LYS A 603 20.10 10.91 18.35
C LYS A 603 20.16 9.62 17.53
N ASP A 604 19.23 8.69 17.72
CA ASP A 604 19.25 7.40 17.00
C ASP A 604 19.07 7.60 15.48
N ILE A 605 18.29 8.62 15.10
CA ILE A 605 18.10 9.01 13.70
C ILE A 605 19.32 9.78 13.17
N ALA A 606 19.94 10.62 14.00
CA ALA A 606 21.19 11.30 13.66
C ALA A 606 22.35 10.29 13.46
N ASP A 607 22.46 9.26 14.28
CA ASP A 607 23.46 8.20 14.14
C ASP A 607 23.26 7.43 12.82
N ALA A 608 22.01 7.17 12.43
CA ALA A 608 21.68 6.58 11.13
C ALA A 608 22.07 7.48 9.95
N VAL A 609 21.85 8.79 10.05
CA VAL A 609 22.34 9.77 9.06
C VAL A 609 23.86 9.70 8.94
N ILE A 610 24.59 9.73 10.06
CA ILE A 610 26.06 9.63 10.06
C ILE A 610 26.55 8.30 9.45
N TYR A 611 25.89 7.18 9.75
CA TYR A 611 26.20 5.90 9.11
C TYR A 611 26.03 5.96 7.59
N THR A 612 24.91 6.51 7.08
CA THR A 612 24.68 6.59 5.63
C THR A 612 25.71 7.46 4.92
N LEU A 613 26.09 8.60 5.51
CA LEU A 613 27.13 9.50 5.00
C LEU A 613 28.54 8.87 5.05
N GLY A 614 28.79 7.99 6.02
CA GLY A 614 30.05 7.25 6.16
C GLY A 614 30.25 6.11 5.15
N THR A 615 29.25 5.79 4.31
CA THR A 615 29.35 4.68 3.36
C THR A 615 30.32 4.95 2.20
N PRO A 616 31.13 3.96 1.76
CA PRO A 616 32.04 4.12 0.63
C PRO A 616 31.34 4.61 -0.66
N PRO A 617 32.03 5.31 -1.59
CA PRO A 617 31.40 5.90 -2.78
C PRO A 617 30.63 4.91 -3.68
N HIS A 618 30.96 3.61 -3.66
CA HIS A 618 30.25 2.58 -4.43
C HIS A 618 29.00 2.04 -3.73
N VAL A 619 28.83 2.26 -2.42
CA VAL A 619 27.72 1.73 -1.61
C VAL A 619 26.62 2.79 -1.47
N GLN A 620 25.41 2.50 -1.96
CA GLN A 620 24.23 3.33 -1.73
C GLN A 620 23.25 2.64 -0.77
N ILE A 621 23.02 3.26 0.39
CA ILE A 621 21.88 2.89 1.24
C ILE A 621 20.62 3.48 0.61
N HIS A 622 19.70 2.63 0.16
CA HIS A 622 18.41 3.10 -0.35
C HIS A 622 17.49 3.49 0.81
N GLU A 623 17.27 2.59 1.75
CA GLU A 623 16.32 2.75 2.86
C GLU A 623 16.92 2.24 4.17
N ILE A 624 16.62 2.92 5.28
CA ILE A 624 16.79 2.38 6.64
C ILE A 624 15.47 2.54 7.39
N THR A 625 14.77 1.43 7.65
CA THR A 625 13.62 1.44 8.55
C THR A 625 14.07 1.13 9.97
N ILE A 626 13.86 2.08 10.89
CA ILE A 626 14.23 1.98 12.30
C ILE A 626 12.97 2.07 13.14
N LYS A 627 12.77 1.18 14.11
CA LYS A 627 11.68 1.27 15.10
C LYS A 627 12.25 1.01 16.49
N PRO A 628 11.55 1.43 17.55
CA PRO A 628 11.97 1.10 18.90
C PRO A 628 11.59 -0.35 19.25
N GLU A 629 12.43 -1.03 20.04
CA GLU A 629 12.27 -2.43 20.45
C GLU A 629 12.27 -2.59 21.98
N LEU A 630 11.58 -3.63 22.47
CA LEU A 630 11.60 -4.06 23.87
C LEU A 630 12.89 -4.87 24.12
N GLU A 631 13.69 -4.43 25.09
CA GLU A 631 15.11 -4.81 25.25
C GLU A 631 15.46 -6.30 25.04
N ALA A 632 16.42 -6.54 24.16
CA ALA A 632 17.30 -7.72 24.16
C ALA A 632 18.75 -7.28 23.87
N GLY A 633 19.32 -6.47 24.76
CA GLY A 633 20.61 -5.81 24.54
C GLY A 633 21.83 -6.73 24.61
N LEU A 634 22.87 -6.38 23.85
CA LEU A 634 24.20 -6.97 23.93
C LEU A 634 25.24 -5.94 24.37
N LYS A 635 26.22 -6.39 25.15
CA LYS A 635 27.30 -5.54 25.66
C LYS A 635 28.59 -5.82 24.90
N ASN A 636 29.28 -4.75 24.51
CA ASN A 636 30.56 -4.79 23.81
C ASN A 636 31.58 -5.68 24.53
N ALA A 637 31.99 -6.78 23.88
CA ALA A 637 33.08 -7.65 24.30
C ALA A 637 33.94 -8.05 23.08
N PRO A 638 35.27 -8.16 23.21
CA PRO A 638 36.13 -8.56 22.10
C PRO A 638 35.97 -10.05 21.78
N GLY A 639 35.33 -10.35 20.65
CA GLY A 639 35.07 -11.72 20.20
C GLY A 639 36.25 -12.39 19.47
N LYS A 640 36.25 -13.73 19.46
CA LYS A 640 37.09 -14.57 18.58
C LYS A 640 36.20 -15.22 17.51
N LEU A 641 36.68 -15.26 16.27
CA LEU A 641 35.98 -15.94 15.17
C LEU A 641 36.26 -17.44 15.20
N TYR A 642 35.21 -18.26 15.10
CA TYR A 642 35.28 -19.71 14.98
C TYR A 642 34.51 -20.14 13.73
N ALA A 643 35.15 -20.91 12.85
CA ALA A 643 34.53 -21.45 11.65
C ALA A 643 34.09 -22.90 11.89
N VAL A 644 32.80 -23.19 11.68
CA VAL A 644 32.22 -24.53 11.78
C VAL A 644 31.64 -24.89 10.42
N LYS A 645 32.07 -26.02 9.85
CA LYS A 645 31.60 -26.49 8.54
C LYS A 645 30.38 -27.40 8.72
N ALA A 646 29.26 -27.01 8.12
CA ALA A 646 28.03 -27.80 8.08
C ALA A 646 27.41 -27.73 6.68
N ASP A 647 26.80 -28.84 6.21
CA ASP A 647 25.93 -28.81 5.04
C ASP A 647 24.52 -28.41 5.49
N ILE A 648 24.12 -27.16 5.22
CA ILE A 648 22.83 -26.62 5.64
C ILE A 648 21.62 -27.27 4.94
N ALA A 649 21.83 -28.17 3.99
CA ALA A 649 20.77 -29.01 3.42
C ALA A 649 20.50 -30.30 4.22
N LYS A 650 21.30 -30.59 5.27
CA LYS A 650 21.17 -31.79 6.10
C LYS A 650 20.99 -31.42 7.58
N GLU A 651 19.87 -31.85 8.15
CA GLU A 651 19.55 -31.63 9.58
C GLU A 651 20.65 -32.19 10.51
N GLU A 652 21.18 -33.37 10.18
CA GLU A 652 22.25 -34.05 10.92
C GLU A 652 23.53 -33.21 11.02
N ASP A 653 23.97 -32.59 9.91
CA ASP A 653 25.18 -31.75 9.88
C ASP A 653 24.97 -30.42 10.61
N ILE A 654 23.75 -29.87 10.61
CA ILE A 654 23.36 -28.69 11.38
C ILE A 654 23.40 -29.00 12.88
N LEU A 655 22.77 -30.09 13.32
CA LEU A 655 22.75 -30.51 14.72
C LEU A 655 24.18 -30.78 15.24
N ALA A 656 25.02 -31.46 14.46
CA ALA A 656 26.42 -31.68 14.80
C ALA A 656 27.22 -30.37 14.98
N ALA A 657 26.93 -29.34 14.18
CA ALA A 657 27.53 -28.02 14.34
C ALA A 657 27.07 -27.30 15.61
N PHE A 658 25.77 -27.34 15.95
CA PHE A 658 25.26 -26.78 17.19
C PHE A 658 25.80 -27.51 18.43
N ASP A 659 25.91 -28.83 18.41
CA ASP A 659 26.53 -29.61 19.47
C ASP A 659 28.02 -29.28 19.64
N TRP A 660 28.75 -29.08 18.53
CA TRP A 660 30.13 -28.60 18.58
C TRP A 660 30.21 -27.20 19.20
N ILE A 661 29.35 -26.26 18.81
CA ILE A 661 29.33 -24.89 19.35
C ILE A 661 29.02 -24.93 20.85
N LYS A 662 27.98 -25.65 21.26
CA LYS A 662 27.59 -25.81 22.67
C LYS A 662 28.73 -26.41 23.51
N LYS A 663 29.43 -27.41 22.97
CA LYS A 663 30.56 -28.08 23.64
C LYS A 663 31.81 -27.21 23.78
N ASN A 664 32.14 -26.39 22.77
CA ASN A 664 33.42 -25.68 22.70
C ASN A 664 33.32 -24.18 23.06
N LEU A 665 32.15 -23.57 22.87
CA LEU A 665 31.90 -22.14 23.06
C LEU A 665 30.81 -21.85 24.12
N GLY A 666 30.19 -22.89 24.69
CA GLY A 666 29.16 -22.79 25.73
C GLY A 666 27.73 -22.61 25.21
N GLY A 667 27.55 -22.16 23.96
CA GLY A 667 26.24 -21.96 23.34
C GLY A 667 26.30 -20.98 22.17
N VAL A 668 25.12 -20.53 21.74
CA VAL A 668 24.95 -19.44 20.77
C VAL A 668 24.08 -18.38 21.42
N ASP A 669 24.67 -17.24 21.78
CA ASP A 669 23.92 -16.09 22.31
C ASP A 669 23.20 -15.31 21.19
N ILE A 670 23.75 -15.33 19.97
CA ILE A 670 23.22 -14.64 18.78
C ILE A 670 23.39 -15.57 17.57
N LEU A 671 22.29 -15.86 16.86
CA LEU A 671 22.33 -16.59 15.60
C LEU A 671 22.01 -15.67 14.42
N VAL A 672 23.03 -15.24 13.69
CA VAL A 672 22.86 -14.51 12.42
C VAL A 672 22.73 -15.53 11.28
N ASN A 673 21.50 -16.01 11.05
CA ASN A 673 21.16 -16.72 9.81
C ASN A 673 20.83 -15.69 8.71
N ASN A 674 21.15 -15.98 7.45
CA ASN A 674 21.24 -15.01 6.35
C ASN A 674 20.07 -14.01 6.35
N ALA A 675 20.36 -12.75 6.68
CA ALA A 675 19.39 -11.89 7.34
C ALA A 675 18.36 -11.30 6.38
N GLY A 676 17.08 -11.67 6.55
CA GLY A 676 15.95 -11.07 5.82
C GLY A 676 15.71 -9.57 6.11
N SER A 677 16.50 -8.96 7.00
CA SER A 677 16.52 -7.53 7.32
C SER A 677 17.61 -6.74 6.58
N ILE A 678 18.54 -7.41 5.90
CA ILE A 678 19.48 -6.75 5.00
C ILE A 678 19.17 -7.26 3.60
N SER A 679 18.64 -6.37 2.77
CA SER A 679 18.23 -6.65 1.39
C SER A 679 19.31 -6.12 0.44
N PRO A 680 20.34 -6.94 0.07
CA PRO A 680 21.36 -6.50 -0.86
C PRO A 680 20.87 -6.56 -2.31
N GLY A 681 21.37 -5.64 -3.15
CA GLY A 681 21.34 -5.74 -4.61
C GLY A 681 22.31 -6.80 -5.14
N LEU A 682 22.87 -6.60 -6.34
CA LEU A 682 23.91 -7.48 -6.88
C LEU A 682 25.16 -7.56 -5.98
N VAL A 683 25.50 -8.76 -5.48
CA VAL A 683 26.69 -9.04 -4.65
C VAL A 683 27.59 -10.06 -5.34
N GLU A 684 28.88 -9.76 -5.43
CA GLU A 684 29.86 -10.71 -5.97
C GLU A 684 30.15 -11.84 -4.97
N THR A 685 29.75 -13.07 -5.33
CA THR A 685 29.92 -14.29 -4.52
C THR A 685 30.17 -15.50 -5.41
N GLU A 686 30.59 -16.64 -4.84
CA GLU A 686 30.82 -17.89 -5.59
C GLU A 686 29.58 -18.38 -6.38
N PHE A 687 28.37 -17.98 -5.95
CA PHE A 687 27.10 -18.23 -6.63
C PHE A 687 27.07 -17.71 -8.09
N ALA A 688 27.89 -16.69 -8.42
CA ALA A 688 28.03 -16.19 -9.79
C ALA A 688 28.52 -17.27 -10.78
N ASN A 689 29.17 -18.34 -10.31
CA ASN A 689 29.61 -19.45 -11.16
C ASN A 689 28.47 -20.41 -11.56
N ILE A 690 27.33 -20.41 -10.85
CA ILE A 690 26.23 -21.35 -11.07
C ILE A 690 25.44 -21.02 -12.35
N HIS A 691 25.43 -19.76 -12.77
CA HIS A 691 24.72 -19.26 -13.95
C HIS A 691 25.54 -19.34 -15.26
N GLY A 692 26.62 -20.12 -15.30
CA GLY A 692 27.43 -20.34 -16.50
C GLY A 692 28.15 -19.07 -17.03
N PRO A 693 28.55 -19.05 -18.31
CA PRO A 693 29.27 -17.92 -18.90
C PRO A 693 28.47 -16.61 -18.89
N ASP A 694 27.15 -16.69 -19.11
CA ASP A 694 26.27 -15.52 -19.13
C ASP A 694 26.07 -14.91 -17.74
N GLY A 695 26.04 -15.73 -16.69
CA GLY A 695 26.10 -15.25 -15.31
C GLY A 695 27.32 -14.37 -15.05
N LYS A 696 28.51 -14.81 -15.46
CA LYS A 696 29.75 -14.04 -15.33
C LYS A 696 29.77 -12.75 -16.14
N LYS A 697 28.91 -12.62 -17.16
CA LYS A 697 28.76 -11.39 -17.94
C LYS A 697 27.99 -10.34 -17.14
N VAL A 698 26.90 -10.72 -16.47
CA VAL A 698 26.08 -9.82 -15.63
C VAL A 698 26.91 -9.13 -14.54
N TYR A 699 27.74 -9.89 -13.80
CA TYR A 699 28.60 -9.33 -12.74
C TYR A 699 29.78 -8.50 -13.27
N LYS A 700 30.14 -8.60 -14.56
CA LYS A 700 31.19 -7.78 -15.20
C LYS A 700 30.68 -6.49 -15.82
N GLU A 701 29.41 -6.45 -16.21
CA GLU A 701 28.79 -5.33 -16.95
C GLU A 701 27.95 -4.41 -16.05
N ASN A 702 27.77 -4.75 -14.77
CA ASN A 702 27.01 -3.97 -13.79
C ASN A 702 27.86 -3.65 -12.54
N PRO A 703 27.57 -2.58 -11.79
CA PRO A 703 28.20 -2.34 -10.49
C PRO A 703 27.73 -3.39 -9.48
N VAL A 704 28.60 -3.81 -8.56
CA VAL A 704 28.36 -4.89 -7.59
C VAL A 704 28.82 -4.51 -6.17
N LEU A 705 28.13 -5.02 -5.16
CA LEU A 705 28.58 -4.96 -3.76
C LEU A 705 29.60 -6.05 -3.47
N GLN A 706 30.52 -5.75 -2.57
CA GLN A 706 31.50 -6.68 -2.04
C GLN A 706 31.01 -7.27 -0.71
N ALA A 707 31.47 -8.48 -0.35
CA ALA A 707 31.05 -9.13 0.90
C ALA A 707 31.34 -8.28 2.16
N LYS A 708 32.38 -7.43 2.12
CA LYS A 708 32.69 -6.47 3.19
C LYS A 708 31.59 -5.41 3.36
N ASP A 709 30.97 -4.94 2.28
CA ASP A 709 29.93 -3.90 2.34
C ASP A 709 28.72 -4.40 3.15
N LEU A 710 28.39 -5.70 3.04
CA LEU A 710 27.36 -6.34 3.87
C LEU A 710 27.81 -6.55 5.32
N ALA A 711 29.07 -6.94 5.52
CA ALA A 711 29.63 -7.09 6.86
C ALA A 711 29.61 -5.76 7.64
N ASP A 712 29.93 -4.64 6.99
CA ASP A 712 29.88 -3.30 7.60
C ASP A 712 28.43 -2.91 7.99
N ALA A 713 27.43 -3.31 7.21
CA ALA A 713 26.02 -3.11 7.55
C ALA A 713 25.52 -3.98 8.70
N VAL A 714 25.97 -5.25 8.76
CA VAL A 714 25.75 -6.13 9.91
C VAL A 714 26.39 -5.55 11.17
N ILE A 715 27.63 -5.04 11.08
CA ILE A 715 28.32 -4.39 12.21
C ILE A 715 27.61 -3.12 12.68
N TYR A 716 27.10 -2.29 11.78
CA TYR A 716 26.24 -1.16 12.16
C TYR A 716 24.99 -1.63 12.90
N THR A 717 24.31 -2.66 12.39
CA THR A 717 23.08 -3.21 12.98
C THR A 717 23.34 -3.80 14.38
N LEU A 718 24.44 -4.52 14.56
CA LEU A 718 24.85 -5.08 15.86
C LEU A 718 25.39 -4.01 16.83
N GLY A 719 25.79 -2.84 16.32
CA GLY A 719 26.32 -1.73 17.10
C GLY A 719 25.27 -0.72 17.57
N THR A 720 23.99 -0.90 17.22
CA THR A 720 22.94 0.02 17.67
C THR A 720 22.64 -0.14 19.17
N PRO A 721 22.17 0.92 19.86
CA PRO A 721 21.76 0.83 21.25
C PRO A 721 20.63 -0.19 21.48
N PRO A 722 20.50 -0.81 22.67
CA PRO A 722 19.49 -1.86 22.95
C PRO A 722 18.02 -1.48 22.73
N HIS A 723 17.68 -0.19 22.66
CA HIS A 723 16.33 0.30 22.38
C HIS A 723 16.05 0.58 20.89
N VAL A 724 17.05 0.39 20.02
CA VAL A 724 17.02 0.71 18.59
C VAL A 724 17.04 -0.58 17.76
N GLN A 725 15.93 -0.84 17.05
CA GLN A 725 15.84 -1.96 16.11
C GLN A 725 15.88 -1.45 14.66
N VAL A 726 16.95 -1.80 13.96
CA VAL A 726 17.02 -1.67 12.50
C VAL A 726 16.21 -2.83 11.89
N HIS A 727 15.00 -2.53 11.42
CA HIS A 727 14.12 -3.53 10.81
C HIS A 727 14.55 -3.94 9.41
N GLU A 728 15.01 -2.96 8.63
CA GLU A 728 15.44 -3.15 7.25
C GLU A 728 16.55 -2.16 6.90
N ILE A 729 17.61 -2.66 6.26
CA ILE A 729 18.54 -1.87 5.45
C ILE A 729 18.49 -2.41 4.02
N THR A 730 18.11 -1.56 3.06
CA THR A 730 18.22 -1.88 1.63
C THR A 730 19.52 -1.27 1.09
N ILE A 731 20.44 -2.11 0.61
CA ILE A 731 21.77 -1.66 0.14
C ILE A 731 21.95 -2.07 -1.32
N LYS A 732 22.36 -1.12 -2.15
CA LYS A 732 22.60 -1.36 -3.58
C LYS A 732 23.93 -0.75 -4.04
N PRO A 733 24.53 -1.29 -5.11
CA PRO A 733 25.62 -0.62 -5.82
C PRO A 733 25.17 0.74 -6.35
N THR A 734 26.02 1.76 -6.23
CA THR A 734 25.75 3.09 -6.80
C THR A 734 25.76 2.99 -8.33
N GLY A 735 24.66 3.41 -8.97
CA GLY A 735 24.46 3.29 -10.42
C GLY A 735 23.78 2.00 -10.90
N GLU A 736 23.30 1.13 -9.99
CA GLU A 736 22.46 -0.03 -10.36
C GLU A 736 21.17 0.44 -11.07
N ARG A 737 20.83 -0.19 -12.20
CA ARG A 737 19.73 0.25 -13.09
C ARG A 737 18.36 -0.34 -12.76
N PHE A 738 18.27 -1.26 -11.80
CA PHE A 738 17.08 -2.05 -11.46
C PHE A 738 16.95 -2.19 -9.95
#